data_AF-A0A5C4N129-F1
#
_entry.id   AF-A0A5C4N129-F1
#
_cell.length_a   1.000
_cell.length_b   1.000
_cell.length_c   1.000
_cell.angle_alpha   90.00
_cell.angle_beta   90.00
_cell.angle_gamma   90.00
#
_symmetry.space_group_name_H-M   'P 1'
#
loop_
_entity.id
_entity.type
_entity.pdbx_description
1 polymer ?
#
loop_
_entity_poly.entity_id
_entity_poly.type
_entity_poly.pdbx_seq_one_letter_code
_entity_poly.pdbx_strand_id
1 'polypeptide(L)'
;MSEYAVHWDGEVVTLPPGRATSDIAWIQRTWDEDIDYARRDDSRRGDRRSARIEIRLVPRPDNDYNPLAVGVAMPPFEELTLEESHLGYLLDRFLDKLGMETLHELARYSKDGEIRATGVMDTHTGELEALCLPSAKKLRDACQKFLTHPTTPSLDSRPSVTALLGLESYGVALTRDELRRLHSYAANPQEILGVYLTSESWGDRSRDRFFSVSETGSGRRLGETLGNVLHLRDERDREGLLRALDDAPFLLPVEEYPLPAESRWSGDQPPNAYLRERKGGLDIRAHNPDQPSSQQTFAQWNPRTRVLFAEDQALVGAAVAYVARLGLKVADVKVPKASWKMEAEFHYLDRRDLPERPDEPDCYQSIGGPPSWAPCLPKRLRRQLPDGLIGANDVKWVASVTVGEHMGERARHFDLHEHLLHSRDSFFPNKALSGRVVTCRLCGDQASEFTVPGVIEPLGYCHTCLHHIGPDSGFKTLKQASVAVKFLSTAEFGGEQILEWQLDEVRLHSEQPISADQVDLLLVARMAIRGGIWPWTKVLHQAGLLKAGYRTSRGVITVAADDHLCLSMFEKAIDDFLFRNGIEHTREPHYPFDEQLNPRTRRRADFLLADGTLVEAWGFPADPVYAAKMAEKRLLAARHHINLVGITQSDLPRLPKIFARWLEPGLPVEMTWTPPVPKPKASKPKDPAADPLGGDNSYSQARRSERLSRCQDAIALQGRGLSKREIADVMGISHDTVAPLLRDGKFYADPASDPDREALARKAADSRLNGVRRAEFRTMHALSGAKALEAWKDADVLFGANGLLEVHDQTTNGAARPIATQGKP
;
A
#
# COMPACT_ATOMS: atom_id res chain seq x y z
N MET A 1 28.31 -0.06 -47.40
CA MET A 1 28.08 1.17 -46.59
C MET A 1 27.16 0.77 -45.45
N SER A 2 27.52 1.01 -44.19
CA SER A 2 26.72 0.52 -43.06
C SER A 2 25.36 1.20 -43.03
N GLU A 3 24.30 0.43 -42.81
CA GLU A 3 22.88 0.81 -42.82
C GLU A 3 22.50 2.00 -41.90
N TYR A 4 23.41 2.41 -41.00
CA TYR A 4 23.18 3.46 -39.99
C TYR A 4 24.32 4.50 -39.92
N ALA A 5 24.75 5.07 -41.05
CA ALA A 5 25.76 6.15 -41.04
C ALA A 5 25.12 7.54 -40.91
N VAL A 6 25.73 8.43 -40.11
CA VAL A 6 25.42 9.87 -40.14
C VAL A 6 25.88 10.43 -41.49
N HIS A 7 24.99 11.16 -42.17
CA HIS A 7 25.27 11.78 -43.46
C HIS A 7 25.52 13.28 -43.29
N TRP A 8 26.50 13.81 -44.01
CA TRP A 8 26.77 15.23 -44.10
C TRP A 8 27.05 15.58 -45.55
N ASP A 9 26.28 16.50 -46.12
CA ASP A 9 26.40 16.93 -47.52
C ASP A 9 27.33 18.14 -47.71
N GLY A 10 27.94 18.62 -46.63
CA GLY A 10 28.77 19.83 -46.60
C GLY A 10 28.08 21.05 -45.99
N GLU A 11 26.74 21.04 -45.91
CA GLU A 11 25.96 22.11 -45.28
C GLU A 11 25.05 21.63 -44.14
N VAL A 12 24.57 20.38 -44.21
CA VAL A 12 23.56 19.85 -43.29
C VAL A 12 23.90 18.44 -42.83
N VAL A 13 23.73 18.19 -41.52
CA VAL A 13 23.82 16.85 -40.93
C VAL A 13 22.47 16.16 -40.92
N THR A 14 22.42 14.91 -41.39
CA THR A 14 21.24 14.05 -41.37
C THR A 14 21.53 12.75 -40.63
N LEU A 15 20.68 12.43 -39.65
CA LEU A 15 20.74 11.17 -38.91
C LEU A 15 20.13 10.03 -39.74
N PRO A 16 20.70 8.82 -39.66
CA PRO A 16 20.13 7.66 -40.35
C PRO A 16 18.77 7.28 -39.76
N PRO A 17 17.79 6.87 -40.58
CA PRO A 17 16.50 6.42 -40.06
C PRO A 17 16.63 5.09 -39.31
N GLY A 18 15.92 4.98 -38.18
CA GLY A 18 15.80 3.75 -37.39
C GLY A 18 14.37 3.26 -37.25
N ARG A 19 14.11 2.49 -36.18
CA ARG A 19 12.74 2.08 -35.81
C ARG A 19 12.03 3.24 -35.09
N ALA A 20 10.69 3.22 -35.10
CA ALA A 20 9.89 4.16 -34.35
C ALA A 20 10.20 4.06 -32.84
N THR A 21 10.48 5.18 -32.19
CA THR A 21 10.73 5.29 -30.74
C THR A 21 9.82 6.35 -30.11
N SER A 22 9.43 6.10 -28.85
CA SER A 22 8.60 6.98 -28.01
C SER A 22 9.45 7.81 -27.03
N ASP A 23 10.70 8.12 -27.36
CA ASP A 23 11.65 8.82 -26.48
C ASP A 23 11.54 10.36 -26.55
N ILE A 24 10.31 10.88 -26.70
CA ILE A 24 9.99 12.32 -26.71
C ILE A 24 9.07 12.67 -25.53
N ALA A 25 9.30 13.82 -24.90
CA ALA A 25 8.30 14.51 -24.09
C ALA A 25 7.47 15.42 -25.00
N TRP A 26 6.25 14.98 -25.32
CA TRP A 26 5.33 15.68 -26.22
C TRP A 26 4.79 16.97 -25.62
N ILE A 27 4.67 18.00 -26.46
CA ILE A 27 3.72 19.09 -26.26
C ILE A 27 2.52 18.75 -27.16
N GLN A 28 1.38 18.33 -26.59
CA GLN A 28 0.20 17.95 -27.38
C GLN A 28 -0.26 19.13 -28.27
N ARG A 29 -0.06 19.02 -29.59
CA ARG A 29 -0.61 19.93 -30.62
C ARG A 29 -1.02 19.10 -31.85
N THR A 30 -2.27 19.29 -32.29
CA THR A 30 -2.87 18.74 -33.51
C THR A 30 -2.83 19.78 -34.63
N TRP A 31 -2.53 19.39 -35.88
CA TRP A 31 -2.41 20.31 -37.02
C TRP A 31 -3.22 19.82 -38.24
N ASP A 32 -4.16 20.65 -38.71
CA ASP A 32 -5.10 20.31 -39.78
C ASP A 32 -4.55 20.53 -41.21
N GLU A 33 -3.60 21.45 -41.41
CA GLU A 33 -3.13 21.85 -42.75
C GLU A 33 -2.10 20.87 -43.37
N ASP A 34 -1.42 20.07 -42.55
CA ASP A 34 -0.34 19.16 -42.97
C ASP A 34 -0.76 17.71 -43.26
N ILE A 35 -2.05 17.41 -43.03
CA ILE A 35 -2.70 16.20 -43.48
C ILE A 35 -2.52 16.03 -45.00
N ASP A 36 -2.53 17.12 -45.77
CA ASP A 36 -2.41 17.09 -47.23
C ASP A 36 -0.99 16.84 -47.75
N TYR A 37 0.07 17.27 -47.05
CA TYR A 37 1.45 16.96 -47.42
C TYR A 37 1.75 15.47 -47.21
N ALA A 38 1.34 14.91 -46.08
CA ALA A 38 1.48 13.49 -45.79
C ALA A 38 0.63 12.60 -46.72
N ARG A 39 -0.60 13.04 -47.07
CA ARG A 39 -1.46 12.36 -48.06
C ARG A 39 -0.87 12.35 -49.47
N ARG A 40 -0.11 13.40 -49.86
CA ARG A 40 0.54 13.45 -51.18
C ARG A 40 1.63 12.38 -51.33
N ASP A 41 2.39 12.09 -50.28
CA ASP A 41 3.43 11.04 -50.33
C ASP A 41 2.84 9.62 -50.20
N ASP A 42 1.73 9.46 -49.46
CA ASP A 42 1.05 8.18 -49.25
C ASP A 42 0.17 7.72 -50.45
N SER A 43 -0.18 8.66 -51.35
CA SER A 43 -0.94 8.40 -52.59
C SER A 43 -0.33 7.34 -53.52
N ARG A 44 0.91 6.90 -53.25
CA ARG A 44 1.64 5.87 -54.01
C ARG A 44 1.63 4.47 -53.37
N ARG A 45 1.13 4.28 -52.14
CA ARG A 45 1.33 3.00 -51.40
C ARG A 45 0.11 2.34 -50.77
N GLY A 46 -1.06 2.97 -50.79
CA GLY A 46 -2.32 2.34 -50.41
C GLY A 46 -2.51 2.17 -48.90
N ASP A 47 -3.60 2.75 -48.40
CA ASP A 47 -4.29 2.49 -47.12
C ASP A 47 -3.40 2.36 -45.86
N ARG A 48 -2.42 3.26 -45.67
CA ARG A 48 -1.67 3.38 -44.41
C ARG A 48 -2.09 4.63 -43.65
N ARG A 49 -2.37 4.47 -42.35
CA ARG A 49 -2.75 5.58 -41.44
C ARG A 49 -1.59 6.46 -40.97
N SER A 50 -0.36 6.15 -41.36
CA SER A 50 0.84 6.87 -40.91
C SER A 50 1.82 7.10 -42.06
N ALA A 51 2.42 8.30 -42.13
CA ALA A 51 3.42 8.71 -43.11
C ALA A 51 4.77 9.01 -42.45
N ARG A 52 5.88 8.83 -43.18
CA ARG A 52 7.22 9.24 -42.72
C ARG A 52 7.52 10.66 -43.20
N ILE A 53 7.92 11.51 -42.29
CA ILE A 53 8.24 12.92 -42.58
C ILE A 53 9.65 13.27 -42.12
N GLU A 54 10.24 14.29 -42.73
CA GLU A 54 11.47 14.91 -42.22
C GLU A 54 11.13 15.79 -41.02
N ILE A 55 12.02 15.82 -40.02
CA ILE A 55 11.93 16.68 -38.83
C ILE A 55 13.30 17.31 -38.53
N ARG A 56 13.31 18.27 -37.60
CA ARG A 56 14.49 18.97 -37.08
C ARG A 56 14.72 18.63 -35.62
N LEU A 57 15.98 18.36 -35.27
CA LEU A 57 16.46 18.34 -33.89
C LEU A 57 17.26 19.61 -33.66
N VAL A 58 16.82 20.43 -32.70
CA VAL A 58 17.29 21.80 -32.49
C VAL A 58 17.87 21.92 -31.07
N PRO A 59 19.18 22.16 -30.90
CA PRO A 59 19.76 22.50 -29.61
C PRO A 59 19.07 23.71 -28.96
N ARG A 60 18.70 23.60 -27.67
CA ARG A 60 17.99 24.65 -26.90
C ARG A 60 18.77 25.06 -25.65
N PRO A 61 19.90 25.76 -25.80
CA PRO A 61 20.67 26.27 -24.66
C PRO A 61 19.95 27.34 -23.85
N ASP A 62 18.89 27.92 -24.41
CA ASP A 62 17.95 28.85 -23.80
C ASP A 62 16.94 28.17 -22.86
N ASN A 63 16.96 26.84 -22.75
CA ASN A 63 16.06 26.11 -21.86
C ASN A 63 16.49 26.26 -20.39
N ASP A 64 15.62 26.88 -19.58
CA ASP A 64 15.86 27.17 -18.16
C ASP A 64 16.01 25.91 -17.27
N TYR A 65 15.51 24.76 -17.72
CA TYR A 65 15.59 23.50 -16.97
C TYR A 65 16.86 22.72 -17.29
N ASN A 66 17.17 22.56 -18.58
CA ASN A 66 18.33 21.82 -19.07
C ASN A 66 18.96 22.57 -20.25
N PRO A 67 20.12 23.23 -20.08
CA PRO A 67 20.77 23.96 -21.16
C PRO A 67 21.37 23.04 -22.25
N LEU A 68 21.31 21.72 -22.08
CA LEU A 68 21.63 20.73 -23.11
C LEU A 68 20.37 20.14 -23.77
N ALA A 69 19.19 20.68 -23.50
CA ALA A 69 17.94 20.24 -24.11
C ALA A 69 18.00 20.29 -25.64
N VAL A 70 17.32 19.34 -26.29
CA VAL A 70 17.17 19.28 -27.74
C VAL A 70 15.70 19.24 -28.08
N GLY A 71 15.22 20.30 -28.72
CA GLY A 71 13.87 20.39 -29.24
C GLY A 71 13.68 19.54 -30.49
N VAL A 72 12.49 19.01 -30.65
CA VAL A 72 12.01 18.40 -31.89
C VAL A 72 11.11 19.45 -32.56
N ALA A 73 11.38 19.77 -33.82
CA ALA A 73 10.60 20.72 -34.59
C ALA A 73 10.26 20.16 -35.98
N MET A 74 9.19 20.66 -36.55
CA MET A 74 8.89 20.46 -37.96
C MET A 74 9.91 21.20 -38.83
N PRO A 75 10.13 20.76 -40.08
CA PRO A 75 10.88 21.55 -41.04
C PRO A 75 10.20 22.92 -41.22
N PRO A 76 10.97 23.99 -41.44
CA PRO A 76 10.40 25.32 -41.63
C PRO A 76 9.53 25.34 -42.89
N PHE A 77 8.23 25.58 -42.72
CA PHE A 77 7.33 26.01 -43.79
C PHE A 77 7.34 27.53 -43.86
N GLU A 78 7.14 28.09 -45.06
CA GLU A 78 7.10 29.54 -45.25
C GLU A 78 6.12 30.15 -44.23
N GLU A 79 6.63 31.07 -43.39
CA GLU A 79 5.92 31.83 -42.33
C GLU A 79 5.91 31.26 -40.90
N LEU A 80 6.37 30.03 -40.60
CA LEU A 80 6.41 29.53 -39.22
C LEU A 80 7.71 29.89 -38.47
N THR A 81 7.57 30.42 -37.26
CA THR A 81 8.68 30.62 -36.32
C THR A 81 9.16 29.29 -35.72
N LEU A 82 10.36 29.30 -35.12
CA LEU A 82 10.90 28.12 -34.41
C LEU A 82 9.99 27.67 -33.24
N GLU A 83 9.31 28.61 -32.58
CA GLU A 83 8.36 28.31 -31.50
C GLU A 83 7.05 27.70 -32.01
N GLU A 84 6.60 28.11 -33.20
CA GLU A 84 5.40 27.56 -33.84
C GLU A 84 5.65 26.16 -34.41
N SER A 85 6.86 25.91 -34.93
CA SER A 85 7.29 24.59 -35.44
C SER A 85 7.72 23.60 -34.34
N HIS A 86 7.81 24.02 -33.07
CA HIS A 86 8.27 23.18 -31.97
C HIS A 86 7.22 22.16 -31.52
N LEU A 87 7.58 20.87 -31.54
CA LEU A 87 6.72 19.72 -31.21
C LEU A 87 6.94 19.18 -29.80
N GLY A 88 8.10 19.45 -29.20
CA GLY A 88 8.45 18.97 -27.86
C GLY A 88 9.95 18.78 -27.72
N TYR A 89 10.37 18.07 -26.67
CA TYR A 89 11.78 17.85 -26.35
C TYR A 89 12.13 16.37 -26.37
N LEU A 90 13.35 16.04 -26.83
CA LEU A 90 13.93 14.75 -26.56
C LEU A 90 14.06 14.56 -25.05
N LEU A 91 13.70 13.38 -24.55
CA LEU A 91 13.82 13.10 -23.12
C LEU A 91 15.29 13.12 -22.70
N ASP A 92 15.60 13.73 -21.55
CA ASP A 92 16.95 13.71 -20.96
C ASP A 92 17.51 12.29 -20.85
N ARG A 93 16.65 11.30 -20.53
CA ARG A 93 17.05 9.88 -20.48
C ARG A 93 17.58 9.33 -21.81
N PHE A 94 17.16 9.91 -22.94
CA PHE A 94 17.61 9.53 -24.28
C PHE A 94 18.91 10.25 -24.61
N LEU A 95 18.99 11.55 -24.30
CA LEU A 95 20.21 12.34 -24.45
C LEU A 95 21.37 11.77 -23.60
N ASP A 96 21.11 11.37 -22.36
CA ASP A 96 22.08 10.72 -21.46
C ASP A 96 22.64 9.41 -22.06
N LYS A 97 21.77 8.60 -22.70
CA LYS A 97 22.19 7.36 -23.39
C LYS A 97 22.98 7.61 -24.67
N LEU A 98 22.73 8.72 -25.34
CA LEU A 98 23.42 9.13 -26.56
C LEU A 98 24.75 9.84 -26.23
N GLY A 99 24.83 10.47 -25.05
CA GLY A 99 25.81 11.46 -24.64
C GLY A 99 25.18 12.85 -24.76
N MET A 100 25.04 13.56 -23.64
CA MET A 100 24.24 14.79 -23.54
C MET A 100 24.64 15.89 -24.54
N GLU A 101 25.93 15.98 -24.87
CA GLU A 101 26.47 17.00 -25.80
C GLU A 101 26.49 16.53 -27.26
N THR A 102 26.24 15.24 -27.54
CA THR A 102 26.50 14.63 -28.85
C THR A 102 25.73 15.30 -29.99
N LEU A 103 24.46 15.63 -29.76
CA LEU A 103 23.64 16.33 -30.77
C LEU A 103 24.00 17.81 -30.86
N HIS A 104 24.46 18.44 -29.77
CA HIS A 104 24.97 19.81 -29.85
C HIS A 104 26.23 19.85 -30.70
N GLU A 105 27.15 18.91 -30.53
CA GLU A 105 28.37 18.84 -31.34
C GLU A 105 28.08 18.54 -32.82
N LEU A 106 27.14 17.64 -33.12
CA LEU A 106 26.72 17.38 -34.50
C LEU A 106 26.08 18.61 -35.16
N ALA A 107 25.25 19.35 -34.44
CA ALA A 107 24.58 20.54 -34.94
C ALA A 107 25.57 21.62 -35.43
N ARG A 108 26.79 21.65 -34.90
CA ARG A 108 27.85 22.60 -35.32
C ARG A 108 28.33 22.39 -36.76
N TYR A 109 28.05 21.23 -37.35
CA TYR A 109 28.36 20.91 -38.75
C TYR A 109 27.20 21.25 -39.69
N SER A 110 26.02 21.54 -39.15
CA SER A 110 24.90 22.09 -39.91
C SER A 110 24.98 23.62 -39.92
N LYS A 111 24.82 24.24 -41.10
CA LYS A 111 24.89 25.68 -41.30
C LYS A 111 23.82 26.45 -40.53
N ASP A 112 22.66 25.85 -40.33
CA ASP A 112 21.52 26.36 -39.57
C ASP A 112 21.54 25.96 -38.09
N GLY A 113 22.52 25.15 -37.66
CA GLY A 113 22.56 24.61 -36.30
C GLY A 113 21.50 23.54 -36.03
N GLU A 114 20.85 23.00 -37.05
CA GLU A 114 19.77 22.01 -36.90
C GLU A 114 20.17 20.65 -37.51
N ILE A 115 19.77 19.58 -36.85
CA ILE A 115 20.03 18.21 -37.34
C ILE A 115 18.76 17.65 -37.96
N ARG A 116 18.90 17.00 -39.12
CA ARG A 116 17.75 16.42 -39.82
C ARG A 116 17.55 14.96 -39.42
N ALA A 117 16.30 14.59 -39.18
CA ALA A 117 15.91 13.25 -38.79
C ALA A 117 14.56 12.88 -39.41
N THR A 118 14.13 11.63 -39.23
CA THR A 118 12.84 11.14 -39.75
C THR A 118 11.86 10.90 -38.60
N GLY A 119 10.61 11.31 -38.77
CA GLY A 119 9.48 11.04 -37.87
C GLY A 119 8.37 10.23 -38.55
N VAL A 120 7.42 9.74 -37.76
CA VAL A 120 6.16 9.12 -38.20
C VAL A 120 5.01 9.99 -37.75
N MET A 121 4.14 10.38 -38.67
CA MET A 121 2.96 11.20 -38.42
C MET A 121 1.69 10.44 -38.79
N ASP A 122 0.67 10.51 -37.92
CA ASP A 122 -0.68 10.02 -38.22
C ASP A 122 -1.31 10.94 -39.27
N THR A 123 -1.74 10.37 -40.40
CA THR A 123 -2.26 11.12 -41.55
C THR A 123 -3.73 11.53 -41.40
N HIS A 124 -4.39 11.10 -40.33
CA HIS A 124 -5.76 11.46 -39.96
C HIS A 124 -5.80 12.56 -38.89
N THR A 125 -4.94 12.48 -37.88
CA THR A 125 -4.89 13.45 -36.76
C THR A 125 -3.84 14.55 -36.96
N GLY A 126 -2.88 14.35 -37.87
CA GLY A 126 -1.73 15.25 -38.04
C GLY A 126 -0.75 15.21 -36.86
N GLU A 127 -0.90 14.25 -35.94
CA GLU A 127 -0.02 14.13 -34.78
C GLU A 127 1.24 13.33 -35.13
N LEU A 128 2.41 13.80 -34.69
CA LEU A 128 3.63 13.01 -34.76
C LEU A 128 3.51 11.85 -33.75
N GLU A 129 3.50 10.61 -34.24
CA GLU A 129 3.37 9.40 -33.42
C GLU A 129 4.71 8.96 -32.81
N ALA A 130 5.81 9.12 -33.56
CA ALA A 130 7.13 8.64 -33.15
C ALA A 130 8.30 9.27 -33.93
N LEU A 131 9.53 9.16 -33.39
CA LEU A 131 10.76 9.38 -34.16
C LEU A 131 11.27 8.09 -34.75
N CYS A 132 11.75 8.12 -35.99
CA CYS A 132 12.50 7.02 -36.60
C CYS A 132 14.00 7.20 -36.36
N LEU A 133 14.44 7.06 -35.11
CA LEU A 133 15.87 7.09 -34.76
C LEU A 133 16.39 5.67 -34.49
N PRO A 134 17.67 5.37 -34.78
CA PRO A 134 18.29 4.12 -34.32
C PRO A 134 18.27 4.06 -32.80
N SER A 135 18.50 2.86 -32.23
CA SER A 135 18.67 2.75 -30.78
C SER A 135 19.80 3.70 -30.31
N ALA A 136 19.68 4.27 -29.12
CA ALA A 136 20.62 5.28 -28.62
C ALA A 136 22.09 4.83 -28.75
N LYS A 137 22.39 3.55 -28.51
CA LYS A 137 23.73 2.96 -28.73
C LYS A 137 24.15 3.00 -30.21
N LYS A 138 23.33 2.49 -31.13
CA LYS A 138 23.64 2.48 -32.57
C LYS A 138 23.81 3.91 -33.10
N LEU A 139 22.94 4.82 -32.68
CA LEU A 139 23.01 6.22 -33.05
C LEU A 139 24.28 6.86 -32.52
N ARG A 140 24.61 6.67 -31.24
CA ARG A 140 25.88 7.14 -30.65
C ARG A 140 27.08 6.63 -31.43
N ASP A 141 27.16 5.33 -31.70
CA ASP A 141 28.29 4.74 -32.39
C ASP A 141 28.44 5.36 -33.79
N ALA A 142 27.33 5.66 -34.46
CA ALA A 142 27.31 6.38 -35.73
C ALA A 142 27.79 7.84 -35.59
N CYS A 143 27.30 8.57 -34.58
CA CYS A 143 27.70 9.96 -34.29
C CYS A 143 29.18 10.05 -33.94
N GLN A 144 29.68 9.18 -33.05
CA GLN A 144 31.09 9.14 -32.66
C GLN A 144 31.98 8.81 -33.84
N LYS A 145 31.57 7.84 -34.68
CA LYS A 145 32.32 7.49 -35.90
C LYS A 145 32.39 8.66 -36.89
N PHE A 146 31.35 9.49 -36.97
CA PHE A 146 31.35 10.71 -37.78
C PHE A 146 32.27 11.79 -37.17
N LEU A 147 32.12 12.08 -35.88
CA LEU A 147 32.87 13.11 -35.16
C LEU A 147 34.37 12.82 -35.08
N THR A 148 34.77 11.54 -35.09
CA THR A 148 36.18 11.12 -35.04
C THR A 148 36.74 10.77 -36.42
N HIS A 149 35.97 10.94 -37.51
CA HIS A 149 36.43 10.57 -38.84
C HIS A 149 37.52 11.55 -39.33
N PRO A 150 38.64 11.08 -39.91
CA PRO A 150 39.76 11.95 -40.33
C PRO A 150 39.42 13.03 -41.35
N THR A 151 38.33 12.84 -42.11
CA THR A 151 37.85 13.78 -43.14
C THR A 151 36.80 14.76 -42.62
N THR A 152 36.34 14.59 -41.38
CA THR A 152 35.45 15.56 -40.73
C THR A 152 36.32 16.74 -40.27
N PRO A 153 35.97 18.00 -40.61
CA PRO A 153 36.77 19.14 -40.19
C PRO A 153 36.90 19.18 -38.66
N SER A 154 38.13 19.14 -38.13
CA SER A 154 38.36 19.20 -36.69
C SER A 154 37.85 20.54 -36.14
N LEU A 155 36.94 20.46 -35.16
CA LEU A 155 36.45 21.58 -34.37
C LEU A 155 37.30 21.81 -33.09
N ASP A 156 38.45 21.13 -32.94
CA ASP A 156 39.25 21.05 -31.69
C ASP A 156 39.74 22.42 -31.16
N SER A 157 39.67 23.48 -31.96
CA SER A 157 40.02 24.85 -31.54
C SER A 157 38.89 25.62 -30.86
N ARG A 158 37.67 25.07 -30.81
CA ARG A 158 36.51 25.72 -30.18
C ARG A 158 36.29 25.18 -28.75
N PRO A 159 35.92 26.04 -27.78
CA PRO A 159 35.53 25.59 -26.45
C PRO A 159 34.37 24.57 -26.52
N SER A 160 34.34 23.64 -25.56
CA SER A 160 33.24 22.69 -25.41
C SER A 160 31.92 23.42 -25.19
N VAL A 161 30.80 22.79 -25.53
CA VAL A 161 29.46 23.37 -25.29
C VAL A 161 29.30 23.73 -23.81
N THR A 162 29.81 22.90 -22.90
CA THR A 162 29.86 23.19 -21.46
C THR A 162 30.62 24.48 -21.11
N ALA A 163 31.78 24.74 -21.74
CA ALA A 163 32.57 25.94 -21.48
C ALA A 163 31.89 27.21 -22.07
N LEU A 164 31.24 27.08 -23.23
CA LEU A 164 30.44 28.15 -23.84
C LEU A 164 29.24 28.58 -22.97
N LEU A 165 28.66 27.63 -22.22
CA LEU A 165 27.51 27.88 -21.35
C LEU A 165 27.90 28.36 -19.93
N GLY A 166 29.19 28.55 -19.63
CA GLY A 166 29.64 29.13 -18.36
C GLY A 166 29.38 28.24 -17.12
N LEU A 167 29.16 26.93 -17.32
CA LEU A 167 28.73 26.00 -16.26
C LEU A 167 29.85 25.57 -15.29
N GLU A 168 31.08 26.04 -15.47
CA GLU A 168 32.26 25.60 -14.72
C GLU A 168 32.26 26.03 -13.24
N SER A 169 31.62 27.15 -12.90
CA SER A 169 31.58 27.70 -11.52
C SER A 169 30.52 27.06 -10.61
N TYR A 170 29.55 26.34 -11.18
CA TYR A 170 28.42 25.75 -10.46
C TYR A 170 28.78 24.49 -9.68
N GLY A 171 29.71 23.68 -10.21
CA GLY A 171 30.07 22.37 -9.64
C GLY A 171 30.68 22.46 -8.24
N VAL A 172 31.53 23.46 -7.97
CA VAL A 172 32.19 23.62 -6.65
C VAL A 172 31.17 23.91 -5.55
N ALA A 173 30.15 24.72 -5.84
CA ALA A 173 29.08 25.03 -4.89
C ALA A 173 28.24 23.78 -4.59
N LEU A 174 27.88 23.03 -5.63
CA LEU A 174 27.15 21.76 -5.48
C LEU A 174 27.93 20.74 -4.64
N THR A 175 29.23 20.57 -4.89
CA THR A 175 30.08 19.67 -4.11
C THR A 175 30.08 20.05 -2.63
N ARG A 176 30.19 21.34 -2.31
CA ARG A 176 30.13 21.84 -0.92
C ARG A 176 28.77 21.55 -0.28
N ASP A 177 27.69 21.78 -1.01
CA ASP A 177 26.33 21.57 -0.52
C ASP A 177 26.05 20.09 -0.25
N GLU A 178 26.49 19.22 -1.17
CA GLU A 178 26.31 17.78 -1.03
C GLU A 178 27.15 17.20 0.12
N LEU A 179 28.40 17.67 0.29
CA LEU A 179 29.22 17.31 1.45
C LEU A 179 28.53 17.72 2.77
N ARG A 180 27.92 18.91 2.83
CA ARG A 180 27.16 19.32 4.02
C ARG A 180 25.98 18.39 4.30
N ARG A 181 25.24 17.97 3.28
CA ARG A 181 24.11 17.02 3.42
C ARG A 181 24.57 15.66 3.93
N LEU A 182 25.68 15.14 3.39
CA LEU A 182 26.26 13.85 3.81
C LEU A 182 26.69 13.83 5.28
N HIS A 183 26.94 15.00 5.89
CA HIS A 183 27.27 15.14 7.32
C HIS A 183 26.07 15.47 8.21
N SER A 184 24.93 15.84 7.63
CA SER A 184 23.77 16.34 8.38
C SER A 184 22.75 15.22 8.58
N TYR A 185 22.28 15.00 9.81
CA TYR A 185 21.32 13.95 10.12
C TYR A 185 20.05 14.54 10.76
N ALA A 186 18.90 13.96 10.44
CA ALA A 186 17.60 14.47 10.91
C ALA A 186 17.34 14.24 12.41
N ALA A 187 17.96 13.21 12.99
CA ALA A 187 17.78 12.81 14.39
C ALA A 187 19.11 12.38 15.03
N ASN A 188 19.12 12.23 16.35
CA ASN A 188 20.23 11.58 17.05
C ASN A 188 20.10 10.04 16.92
N PRO A 189 21.22 9.29 16.86
CA PRO A 189 21.18 7.84 16.86
C PRO A 189 20.49 7.31 18.11
N GLN A 190 19.75 6.22 17.97
CA GLN A 190 19.12 5.51 19.07
C GLN A 190 19.76 4.13 19.21
N GLU A 191 19.89 3.64 20.44
CA GLU A 191 20.41 2.30 20.69
C GLU A 191 19.39 1.25 20.25
N ILE A 192 19.86 0.24 19.49
CA ILE A 192 19.02 -0.86 18.99
C ILE A 192 19.18 -2.05 19.94
N LEU A 193 18.10 -2.40 20.64
CA LEU A 193 18.10 -3.48 21.64
C LEU A 193 17.74 -4.86 21.05
N GLY A 194 17.05 -4.88 19.91
CA GLY A 194 16.65 -6.11 19.23
C GLY A 194 15.94 -5.79 17.92
N VAL A 195 15.93 -6.73 16.98
CA VAL A 195 15.31 -6.54 15.68
C VAL A 195 14.52 -7.77 15.25
N TYR A 196 13.55 -7.57 14.39
CA TYR A 196 12.86 -8.63 13.69
C TYR A 196 12.77 -8.32 12.20
N LEU A 197 12.69 -9.37 11.40
CA LEU A 197 12.59 -9.33 9.95
C LEU A 197 11.17 -9.70 9.52
N THR A 198 10.63 -9.00 8.52
CA THR A 198 9.40 -9.38 7.83
C THR A 198 9.65 -9.49 6.34
N SER A 199 9.12 -10.54 5.70
CA SER A 199 9.14 -10.63 4.24
C SER A 199 8.03 -9.75 3.66
N GLU A 200 8.40 -8.82 2.78
CA GLU A 200 7.50 -7.91 2.05
C GLU A 200 7.72 -8.05 0.52
N SER A 201 6.79 -7.52 -0.27
CA SER A 201 6.91 -7.41 -1.73
C SER A 201 6.56 -6.01 -2.21
N TRP A 202 7.18 -5.58 -3.31
CA TRP A 202 6.94 -4.27 -3.93
C TRP A 202 5.58 -4.23 -4.65
N GLY A 203 4.50 -4.14 -3.86
CA GLY A 203 3.12 -4.05 -4.31
C GLY A 203 2.61 -5.26 -5.11
N ASP A 204 1.35 -5.17 -5.54
CA ASP A 204 0.61 -6.23 -6.24
C ASP A 204 1.19 -6.64 -7.61
N ARG A 205 2.36 -6.18 -8.03
CA ARG A 205 2.88 -6.36 -9.40
C ARG A 205 4.33 -6.84 -9.49
N SER A 206 5.05 -6.88 -8.37
CA SER A 206 6.45 -7.33 -8.35
C SER A 206 6.57 -8.78 -7.89
N ARG A 207 7.43 -9.57 -8.55
CA ARG A 207 7.89 -10.86 -8.03
C ARG A 207 9.04 -10.69 -7.03
N ASP A 208 9.59 -9.48 -6.92
CA ASP A 208 10.73 -9.19 -6.07
C ASP A 208 10.27 -9.07 -4.62
N ARG A 209 10.86 -9.93 -3.79
CA ARG A 209 10.70 -9.93 -2.35
C ARG A 209 11.82 -9.14 -1.70
N PHE A 210 11.54 -8.55 -0.55
CA PHE A 210 12.55 -7.94 0.29
C PHE A 210 12.26 -8.19 1.76
N PHE A 211 13.28 -8.12 2.59
CA PHE A 211 13.13 -8.13 4.04
C PHE A 211 13.01 -6.70 4.52
N SER A 212 11.97 -6.40 5.27
CA SER A 212 11.86 -5.18 6.06
C SER A 212 12.43 -5.46 7.44
N VAL A 213 13.26 -4.54 7.94
CA VAL A 213 13.96 -4.67 9.22
C VAL A 213 13.40 -3.64 10.19
N SER A 214 12.90 -4.12 11.33
CA SER A 214 12.28 -3.25 12.33
C SER A 214 12.79 -3.58 13.73
N GLU A 215 12.81 -2.56 14.59
CA GLU A 215 13.24 -2.67 15.98
C GLU A 215 12.16 -3.35 16.84
N THR A 216 12.59 -4.27 17.70
CA THR A 216 11.74 -4.99 18.64
C THR A 216 11.27 -4.05 19.75
N GLY A 217 9.97 -3.99 20.00
CA GLY A 217 9.36 -3.17 21.06
C GLY A 217 8.86 -1.81 20.57
N SER A 218 9.70 -1.03 19.88
CA SER A 218 9.28 0.28 19.34
C SER A 218 8.50 0.17 18.02
N GLY A 219 8.75 -0.90 17.24
CA GLY A 219 8.22 -1.04 15.88
C GLY A 219 8.83 -0.05 14.88
N ARG A 220 9.91 0.66 15.24
CA ARG A 220 10.61 1.59 14.36
C ARG A 220 11.21 0.81 13.18
N ARG A 221 10.80 1.14 11.95
CA ARG A 221 11.40 0.59 10.72
C ARG A 221 12.81 1.13 10.54
N LEU A 222 13.80 0.26 10.58
CA LEU A 222 15.23 0.59 10.47
C LEU A 222 15.69 0.61 9.01
N GLY A 223 15.15 -0.29 8.19
CA GLY A 223 15.58 -0.43 6.81
C GLY A 223 14.85 -1.54 6.06
N GLU A 224 15.36 -1.86 4.89
CA GLU A 224 14.87 -2.92 4.02
C GLU A 224 16.00 -3.51 3.16
N THR A 225 15.81 -4.69 2.60
CA THR A 225 16.78 -5.28 1.67
C THR A 225 16.40 -5.01 0.22
N LEU A 226 17.40 -4.94 -0.64
CA LEU A 226 17.21 -4.98 -2.08
C LEU A 226 18.16 -6.02 -2.64
N GLY A 227 17.60 -7.15 -3.09
CA GLY A 227 18.39 -8.37 -3.27
C GLY A 227 19.07 -8.74 -1.95
N ASN A 228 20.41 -8.81 -1.96
CA ASN A 228 21.23 -9.11 -0.79
C ASN A 228 21.84 -7.87 -0.13
N VAL A 229 21.50 -6.66 -0.55
CA VAL A 229 22.03 -5.42 0.03
C VAL A 229 21.06 -4.92 1.10
N LEU A 230 21.57 -4.55 2.29
CA LEU A 230 20.76 -3.90 3.33
C LEU A 230 20.79 -2.38 3.18
N HIS A 231 19.62 -1.79 2.98
CA HIS A 231 19.40 -0.36 2.89
C HIS A 231 18.82 0.14 4.21
N LEU A 232 19.52 1.04 4.88
CA LEU A 232 19.05 1.63 6.14
C LEU A 232 18.44 3.01 5.88
N ARG A 233 17.48 3.38 6.73
CA ARG A 233 16.98 4.76 6.79
C ARG A 233 18.01 5.71 7.40
N ASP A 234 18.85 5.19 8.28
CA ASP A 234 19.97 5.88 8.89
C ASP A 234 21.17 4.94 8.94
N GLU A 235 22.25 5.27 8.24
CA GLU A 235 23.43 4.41 8.18
C GLU A 235 24.15 4.24 9.51
N ARG A 236 23.91 5.12 10.49
CA ARG A 236 24.48 5.00 11.83
C ARG A 236 23.88 3.85 12.64
N ASP A 237 22.73 3.32 12.21
CA ASP A 237 22.06 2.19 12.84
C ASP A 237 22.71 0.83 12.48
N ARG A 238 23.60 0.79 11.48
CA ARG A 238 24.13 -0.47 10.92
C ARG A 238 24.87 -1.33 11.94
N GLU A 239 25.76 -0.74 12.73
CA GLU A 239 26.56 -1.45 13.72
C GLU A 239 25.68 -2.00 14.85
N GLY A 240 24.68 -1.24 15.29
CA GLY A 240 23.71 -1.69 16.28
C GLY A 240 22.84 -2.84 15.75
N LEU A 241 22.36 -2.72 14.52
CA LEU A 241 21.55 -3.73 13.85
C LEU A 241 22.33 -5.03 13.61
N LEU A 242 23.58 -4.94 13.15
CA LEU A 242 24.44 -6.12 12.93
C LEU A 242 24.78 -6.83 14.24
N ARG A 243 24.91 -6.12 15.36
CA ARG A 243 25.07 -6.74 16.69
C ARG A 243 23.79 -7.41 17.18
N ALA A 244 22.63 -6.88 16.81
CA ALA A 244 21.32 -7.42 17.21
C ALA A 244 20.88 -8.63 16.37
N LEU A 245 21.54 -8.91 15.23
CA LEU A 245 21.28 -10.07 14.39
C LEU A 245 22.37 -11.12 14.57
N ASP A 246 22.00 -12.31 15.07
CA ASP A 246 22.94 -13.43 15.24
C ASP A 246 23.47 -13.98 13.89
N ASP A 247 22.69 -13.89 12.81
CA ASP A 247 23.12 -14.22 11.44
C ASP A 247 22.46 -13.23 10.45
N ALA A 248 23.27 -12.49 9.70
CA ALA A 248 22.79 -11.49 8.76
C ALA A 248 22.48 -12.14 7.40
N PRO A 249 21.22 -12.13 6.93
CA PRO A 249 20.90 -12.71 5.63
C PRO A 249 21.49 -11.91 4.47
N PHE A 250 21.80 -10.64 4.67
CA PHE A 250 22.32 -9.71 3.66
C PHE A 250 23.86 -9.58 3.71
N LEU A 251 24.42 -8.85 2.75
CA LEU A 251 25.86 -8.58 2.68
C LEU A 251 26.34 -7.81 3.92
N LEU A 252 27.43 -8.31 4.50
CA LEU A 252 28.16 -7.62 5.57
C LEU A 252 29.02 -6.49 4.98
N PRO A 253 29.26 -5.42 5.74
CA PRO A 253 30.21 -4.37 5.37
C PRO A 253 31.56 -4.93 4.95
N VAL A 254 32.19 -4.31 3.96
CA VAL A 254 33.58 -4.61 3.62
C VAL A 254 34.48 -3.94 4.67
N GLU A 255 35.23 -4.74 5.43
CA GLU A 255 36.07 -4.26 6.55
C GLU A 255 37.20 -3.32 6.07
N GLU A 256 37.79 -3.60 4.91
CA GLU A 256 38.85 -2.78 4.32
C GLU A 256 38.47 -2.32 2.93
N TYR A 257 38.45 -1.00 2.74
CA TYR A 257 38.23 -0.38 1.45
C TYR A 257 39.26 0.75 1.24
N PRO A 258 39.86 0.84 0.04
CA PRO A 258 40.85 1.87 -0.22
C PRO A 258 40.14 3.22 -0.35
N LEU A 259 40.27 4.06 0.68
CA LEU A 259 40.01 5.49 0.52
C LEU A 259 41.14 6.09 -0.35
N PRO A 260 40.82 6.91 -1.36
CA PRO A 260 41.84 7.67 -2.07
C PRO A 260 42.68 8.47 -1.09
N ALA A 261 43.99 8.60 -1.34
CA ALA A 261 44.90 9.30 -0.43
C ALA A 261 44.48 10.77 -0.19
N GLU A 262 43.87 11.39 -1.19
CA GLU A 262 43.30 12.73 -1.17
C GLU A 262 41.89 12.84 -0.56
N SER A 263 41.29 11.73 -0.10
CA SER A 263 39.98 11.75 0.56
C SER A 263 40.03 12.53 1.87
N ARG A 264 39.09 13.46 2.04
CA ARG A 264 38.85 14.16 3.32
C ARG A 264 37.81 13.46 4.21
N TRP A 265 37.24 12.35 3.75
CA TRP A 265 36.24 11.58 4.49
C TRP A 265 36.93 10.62 5.47
N SER A 266 36.50 10.60 6.73
CA SER A 266 36.98 9.63 7.71
C SER A 266 36.24 8.29 7.53
N GLY A 267 36.98 7.18 7.52
CA GLY A 267 36.39 5.85 7.30
C GLY A 267 35.35 5.44 8.36
N ASP A 268 35.44 6.01 9.56
CA ASP A 268 34.54 5.70 10.68
C ASP A 268 33.24 6.51 10.66
N GLN A 269 33.14 7.53 9.81
CA GLN A 269 31.95 8.36 9.75
C GLN A 269 30.97 7.81 8.69
N PRO A 270 29.78 7.35 9.08
CA PRO A 270 28.77 6.94 8.13
C PRO A 270 28.37 8.15 7.25
N PRO A 271 28.23 8.00 5.94
CA PRO A 271 27.65 9.03 5.08
C PRO A 271 26.12 9.01 5.22
N ASN A 272 25.50 10.19 5.38
CA ASN A 272 24.04 10.30 5.30
C ASN A 272 23.58 10.22 3.84
N ALA A 273 23.63 9.01 3.30
CA ALA A 273 23.30 8.71 1.91
C ALA A 273 22.26 7.61 1.82
N TYR A 274 21.57 7.55 0.69
CA TYR A 274 20.67 6.47 0.33
C TYR A 274 20.95 6.01 -1.10
N LEU A 275 20.64 4.74 -1.36
CA LEU A 275 20.66 4.19 -2.71
C LEU A 275 19.31 4.34 -3.38
N ARG A 276 19.38 4.60 -4.69
CA ARG A 276 18.26 4.38 -5.60
C ARG A 276 18.69 3.41 -6.68
N GLU A 277 17.98 2.29 -6.77
CA GLU A 277 18.18 1.37 -7.88
C GLU A 277 17.69 2.01 -9.18
N ARG A 278 18.51 1.89 -10.22
CA ARG A 278 18.06 2.08 -11.60
C ARG A 278 18.45 0.87 -12.41
N LYS A 279 17.80 0.70 -13.56
CA LYS A 279 18.09 -0.40 -14.45
C LYS A 279 19.60 -0.43 -14.78
N GLY A 280 20.26 -1.52 -14.38
CA GLY A 280 21.69 -1.75 -14.62
C GLY A 280 22.66 -1.06 -13.65
N GLY A 281 22.23 -0.43 -12.56
CA GLY A 281 23.17 0.03 -11.56
C GLY A 281 22.56 0.82 -10.41
N LEU A 282 23.40 1.29 -9.51
CA LEU A 282 22.95 1.95 -8.28
C LEU A 282 23.31 3.43 -8.33
N ASP A 283 22.32 4.30 -8.08
CA ASP A 283 22.52 5.73 -7.83
C ASP A 283 22.73 5.96 -6.34
N ILE A 284 23.74 6.75 -5.99
CA ILE A 284 24.04 7.14 -4.61
C ILE A 284 23.72 8.63 -4.45
N ARG A 285 22.94 8.95 -3.42
CA ARG A 285 22.36 10.27 -3.20
C ARG A 285 22.51 10.68 -1.74
N ALA A 286 22.79 11.95 -1.44
CA ALA A 286 22.71 12.41 -0.06
C ALA A 286 21.25 12.49 0.38
N HIS A 287 20.98 12.11 1.63
CA HIS A 287 19.64 12.26 2.17
C HIS A 287 19.38 13.73 2.51
N ASN A 288 18.22 14.26 2.08
CA ASN A 288 17.81 15.63 2.39
C ASN A 288 16.47 15.62 3.16
N PRO A 289 16.45 15.96 4.47
CA PRO A 289 15.22 15.94 5.26
C PRO A 289 14.22 17.04 4.86
N ASP A 290 14.69 18.17 4.34
CA ASP A 290 13.82 19.30 3.93
C ASP A 290 13.21 19.09 2.55
N GLN A 291 13.89 18.32 1.70
CA GLN A 291 13.41 17.92 0.37
C GLN A 291 13.76 16.46 0.07
N PRO A 292 12.98 15.49 0.62
CA PRO A 292 13.24 14.06 0.44
C PRO A 292 13.20 13.60 -1.02
N SER A 293 12.54 14.37 -1.89
CA SER A 293 12.46 14.13 -3.33
C SER A 293 13.66 14.65 -4.12
N SER A 294 14.67 15.25 -3.45
CA SER A 294 15.89 15.74 -4.09
C SER A 294 16.51 14.65 -4.96
N GLN A 295 16.58 14.94 -6.26
CA GLN A 295 16.93 13.97 -7.30
C GLN A 295 18.44 13.83 -7.51
N GLN A 296 19.25 14.60 -6.78
CA GLN A 296 20.66 14.78 -7.11
C GLN A 296 21.45 13.52 -6.79
N THR A 297 22.12 12.99 -7.81
CA THR A 297 22.96 11.79 -7.72
C THR A 297 24.41 12.25 -7.75
N PHE A 298 25.16 11.95 -6.69
CA PHE A 298 26.56 12.37 -6.60
C PHE A 298 27.54 11.25 -6.97
N ALA A 299 27.07 10.00 -6.98
CA ALA A 299 27.84 8.86 -7.44
C ALA A 299 26.96 7.75 -8.02
N GLN A 300 27.52 6.91 -8.88
CA GLN A 300 26.88 5.77 -9.51
C GLN A 300 27.79 4.54 -9.48
N TRP A 301 27.25 3.38 -9.10
CA TRP A 301 28.00 2.13 -9.07
C TRP A 301 27.49 1.14 -10.12
N ASN A 302 28.42 0.63 -10.95
CA ASN A 302 28.13 -0.39 -11.94
C ASN A 302 28.36 -1.79 -11.34
N PRO A 303 27.33 -2.65 -11.23
CA PRO A 303 27.44 -3.94 -10.56
C PRO A 303 28.35 -4.95 -11.28
N ARG A 304 28.48 -4.86 -12.60
CA ARG A 304 29.27 -5.80 -13.40
C ARG A 304 30.75 -5.46 -13.37
N THR A 305 31.08 -4.21 -13.69
CA THR A 305 32.47 -3.76 -13.74
C THR A 305 33.01 -3.40 -12.36
N ARG A 306 32.11 -3.20 -11.38
CA ARG A 306 32.42 -2.72 -10.02
C ARG A 306 33.12 -1.37 -10.00
N VAL A 307 32.95 -0.58 -11.08
CA VAL A 307 33.47 0.77 -11.18
C VAL A 307 32.50 1.71 -10.48
N LEU A 308 33.02 2.56 -9.60
CA LEU A 308 32.29 3.64 -8.95
C LEU A 308 32.60 4.96 -9.66
N PHE A 309 31.57 5.63 -10.15
CA PHE A 309 31.67 6.94 -10.77
C PHE A 309 31.21 7.99 -9.77
N ALA A 310 31.99 9.03 -9.51
CA ALA A 310 31.62 10.13 -8.61
C ALA A 310 31.68 11.47 -9.36
N GLU A 311 30.78 12.39 -9.06
CA GLU A 311 30.69 13.70 -9.73
C GLU A 311 31.87 14.64 -9.42
N ASP A 312 32.59 14.40 -8.33
CA ASP A 312 33.70 15.23 -7.89
C ASP A 312 34.68 14.40 -7.03
N GLN A 313 35.97 14.71 -7.10
CA GLN A 313 37.02 14.03 -6.33
C GLN A 313 36.75 14.11 -4.82
N ALA A 314 36.22 15.23 -4.34
CA ALA A 314 35.92 15.43 -2.92
C ALA A 314 34.77 14.53 -2.41
N LEU A 315 33.93 13.99 -3.31
CA LEU A 315 32.80 13.13 -2.97
C LEU A 315 33.16 11.64 -2.98
N VAL A 316 34.31 11.27 -3.54
CA VAL A 316 34.75 9.88 -3.66
C VAL A 316 34.82 9.18 -2.30
N GLY A 317 35.41 9.83 -1.29
CA GLY A 317 35.56 9.25 0.04
C GLY A 317 34.23 8.81 0.65
N ALA A 318 33.21 9.67 0.57
CA ALA A 318 31.86 9.38 1.04
C ALA A 318 31.21 8.26 0.21
N ALA A 319 31.36 8.29 -1.12
CA ALA A 319 30.79 7.29 -2.01
C ALA A 319 31.37 5.89 -1.74
N VAL A 320 32.70 5.78 -1.63
CA VAL A 320 33.40 4.52 -1.33
C VAL A 320 33.02 4.01 0.06
N ALA A 321 33.03 4.87 1.07
CA ALA A 321 32.62 4.50 2.42
C ALA A 321 31.18 3.95 2.44
N TYR A 322 30.25 4.61 1.77
CA TYR A 322 28.87 4.16 1.70
C TYR A 322 28.73 2.80 0.98
N VAL A 323 29.35 2.63 -0.19
CA VAL A 323 29.33 1.37 -0.95
C VAL A 323 29.96 0.22 -0.16
N ALA A 324 31.05 0.48 0.58
CA ALA A 324 31.68 -0.50 1.45
C ALA A 324 30.77 -0.93 2.61
N ARG A 325 30.04 0.03 3.23
CA ARG A 325 29.05 -0.27 4.28
C ARG A 325 27.89 -1.15 3.80
N LEU A 326 27.56 -1.06 2.52
CA LEU A 326 26.57 -1.91 1.86
C LEU A 326 27.11 -3.31 1.52
N GLY A 327 28.39 -3.58 1.78
CA GLY A 327 29.06 -4.84 1.45
C GLY A 327 29.43 -4.99 -0.02
N LEU A 328 29.34 -3.91 -0.80
CA LEU A 328 29.66 -3.88 -2.21
C LEU A 328 31.15 -3.57 -2.41
N LYS A 329 31.77 -4.28 -3.36
CA LYS A 329 33.20 -4.09 -3.67
C LYS A 329 33.36 -3.06 -4.80
N VAL A 330 34.27 -2.11 -4.59
CA VAL A 330 34.71 -1.16 -5.62
C VAL A 330 36.02 -1.67 -6.21
N ALA A 331 36.04 -1.89 -7.53
CA ALA A 331 37.23 -2.33 -8.25
C ALA A 331 38.05 -1.16 -8.81
N ASP A 332 37.37 -0.06 -9.17
CA ASP A 332 37.98 1.14 -9.73
C ASP A 332 37.08 2.35 -9.45
N VAL A 333 37.65 3.56 -9.44
CA VAL A 333 36.93 4.82 -9.25
C VAL A 333 37.20 5.75 -10.42
N LYS A 334 36.15 6.32 -11.00
CA LYS A 334 36.24 7.30 -12.07
C LYS A 334 35.57 8.62 -11.67
N VAL A 335 36.27 9.71 -11.93
CA VAL A 335 35.84 11.08 -11.60
C VAL A 335 36.01 11.95 -12.85
N PRO A 336 35.03 12.80 -13.19
CA PRO A 336 35.15 13.67 -14.34
C PRO A 336 36.28 14.69 -14.12
N LYS A 337 36.87 15.19 -15.21
CA LYS A 337 37.91 16.22 -15.15
C LYS A 337 37.37 17.52 -14.55
N ALA A 338 36.10 17.84 -14.82
CA ALA A 338 35.41 18.97 -14.20
C ALA A 338 34.30 18.49 -13.26
N SER A 339 34.14 19.16 -12.12
CA SER A 339 33.11 18.84 -11.13
C SER A 339 31.71 18.86 -11.73
N TRP A 340 30.90 17.86 -11.40
CA TRP A 340 29.50 17.71 -11.85
C TRP A 340 29.35 17.57 -13.36
N LYS A 341 30.26 16.79 -13.97
CA LYS A 341 30.27 16.47 -15.41
C LYS A 341 30.32 14.97 -15.69
N MET A 342 29.94 14.12 -14.73
CA MET A 342 29.93 12.67 -14.93
C MET A 342 29.08 12.25 -16.14
N GLU A 343 27.93 12.88 -16.37
CA GLU A 343 27.05 12.57 -17.51
C GLU A 343 27.61 13.04 -18.86
N ALA A 344 28.44 14.10 -18.86
CA ALA A 344 29.08 14.61 -20.06
C ALA A 344 30.35 13.82 -20.41
N GLU A 345 31.14 13.43 -19.41
CA GLU A 345 32.45 12.78 -19.60
C GLU A 345 32.41 11.26 -19.61
N PHE A 346 31.47 10.64 -18.89
CA PHE A 346 31.33 9.19 -18.83
C PHE A 346 30.04 8.70 -19.45
N HIS A 347 30.22 7.83 -20.43
CA HIS A 347 29.11 7.29 -21.15
C HIS A 347 28.17 6.48 -20.25
N TYR A 348 26.85 6.65 -20.42
CA TYR A 348 25.82 5.96 -19.64
C TYR A 348 26.00 4.43 -19.56
N LEU A 349 26.36 3.78 -20.66
CA LEU A 349 26.64 2.34 -20.72
C LEU A 349 27.90 1.90 -19.95
N ASP A 350 28.85 2.80 -19.69
CA ASP A 350 30.00 2.48 -18.83
C ASP A 350 29.59 2.54 -17.35
N ARG A 351 28.65 3.44 -17.04
CA ARG A 351 28.07 3.63 -15.71
C ARG A 351 26.99 2.60 -15.35
N ARG A 352 26.45 1.86 -16.33
CA ARG A 352 25.35 0.91 -16.15
C ARG A 352 25.59 -0.44 -16.81
N ASP A 353 25.32 -1.51 -16.08
CA ASP A 353 25.13 -2.85 -16.60
C ASP A 353 23.73 -3.06 -17.19
N LEU A 354 23.51 -2.57 -18.41
CA LEU A 354 22.32 -2.94 -19.17
C LEU A 354 22.62 -4.13 -20.09
N PRO A 355 21.94 -5.29 -19.94
CA PRO A 355 22.02 -6.30 -20.98
C PRO A 355 21.51 -5.68 -22.28
N GLU A 356 22.25 -5.91 -23.37
CA GLU A 356 21.74 -5.62 -24.71
C GLU A 356 20.42 -6.38 -24.83
N ARG A 357 19.30 -5.66 -24.86
CA ARG A 357 18.07 -6.30 -25.33
C ARG A 357 18.37 -6.69 -26.77
N PRO A 358 18.21 -7.97 -27.15
CA PRO A 358 17.95 -8.29 -28.55
C PRO A 358 16.82 -7.38 -29.01
N ASP A 359 16.79 -7.01 -30.28
CA ASP A 359 15.66 -6.33 -30.89
C ASP A 359 14.41 -7.24 -30.74
N GLU A 360 13.78 -7.28 -29.56
CA GLU A 360 12.58 -8.07 -29.28
C GLU A 360 11.49 -7.56 -30.22
N PRO A 361 10.78 -8.46 -30.91
CA PRO A 361 9.65 -8.07 -31.73
C PRO A 361 8.61 -7.38 -30.84
N ASP A 362 8.05 -6.29 -31.36
CA ASP A 362 7.00 -5.48 -30.75
C ASP A 362 6.06 -6.31 -29.87
N CYS A 363 6.07 -6.04 -28.56
CA CYS A 363 4.93 -6.36 -27.71
C CYS A 363 3.80 -5.31 -27.91
N TYR A 364 3.50 -4.99 -29.16
CA TYR A 364 2.26 -4.36 -29.61
C TYR A 364 1.36 -5.44 -30.23
N GLN A 365 1.15 -6.54 -29.49
CA GLN A 365 0.05 -7.46 -29.73
C GLN A 365 -0.57 -7.90 -28.40
N SER A 366 -1.53 -7.13 -27.91
CA SER A 366 -2.87 -7.64 -27.62
C SER A 366 -3.76 -6.50 -27.14
N ILE A 367 -4.35 -5.77 -28.10
CA ILE A 367 -5.65 -5.16 -27.85
C ILE A 367 -6.62 -6.35 -27.64
N GLY A 368 -6.81 -6.76 -26.39
CA GLY A 368 -7.75 -7.83 -25.99
C GLY A 368 -7.21 -8.98 -25.12
N GLY A 369 -5.96 -8.93 -24.63
CA GLY A 369 -5.41 -9.94 -23.70
C GLY A 369 -5.33 -9.46 -22.24
N PRO A 370 -5.27 -10.38 -21.24
CA PRO A 370 -4.95 -9.99 -19.87
C PRO A 370 -3.59 -9.29 -19.83
N PRO A 371 -3.44 -8.23 -19.03
CA PRO A 371 -2.23 -7.40 -19.02
C PRO A 371 -0.99 -8.23 -18.64
N SER A 372 0.20 -7.73 -18.98
CA SER A 372 1.46 -8.44 -18.75
C SER A 372 1.65 -8.88 -17.28
N TRP A 373 1.08 -8.13 -16.34
CA TRP A 373 1.13 -8.37 -14.88
C TRP A 373 0.05 -9.31 -14.33
N ALA A 374 -0.93 -9.76 -15.12
CA ALA A 374 -1.99 -10.63 -14.61
C ALA A 374 -1.41 -11.97 -14.10
N PRO A 375 -1.86 -12.48 -12.92
CA PRO A 375 -1.32 -13.70 -12.35
C PRO A 375 -1.58 -14.90 -13.26
N CYS A 376 -0.61 -15.81 -13.33
CA CYS A 376 -0.72 -17.04 -14.11
C CYS A 376 -1.36 -18.14 -13.26
N LEU A 377 -2.45 -18.74 -13.74
CA LEU A 377 -3.12 -19.87 -13.10
C LEU A 377 -3.20 -21.08 -14.04
N PRO A 378 -3.13 -22.33 -13.54
CA PRO A 378 -3.19 -23.50 -14.38
C PRO A 378 -4.61 -23.72 -14.93
N LYS A 379 -4.69 -24.12 -16.21
CA LYS A 379 -5.96 -24.41 -16.89
C LYS A 379 -6.82 -25.47 -16.20
N ARG A 380 -6.23 -26.34 -15.36
CA ARG A 380 -6.96 -27.36 -14.58
C ARG A 380 -7.98 -26.76 -13.61
N LEU A 381 -7.71 -25.57 -13.07
CA LEU A 381 -8.60 -24.90 -12.11
C LEU A 381 -9.79 -24.25 -12.80
N ARG A 382 -9.62 -23.77 -14.04
CA ARG A 382 -10.67 -23.06 -14.79
C ARG A 382 -11.98 -23.83 -14.90
N ARG A 383 -11.94 -25.16 -14.99
CA ARG A 383 -13.13 -26.02 -15.13
C ARG A 383 -13.86 -26.28 -13.83
N GLN A 384 -13.19 -26.03 -12.69
CA GLN A 384 -13.70 -26.36 -11.36
C GLN A 384 -14.18 -25.11 -10.60
N LEU A 385 -13.77 -23.92 -11.05
CA LEU A 385 -14.21 -22.67 -10.44
C LEU A 385 -15.62 -22.28 -10.90
N PRO A 386 -16.43 -21.65 -10.03
CA PRO A 386 -17.74 -21.12 -10.41
C PRO A 386 -17.68 -20.10 -11.55
N ASP A 387 -18.70 -20.12 -12.40
CA ASP A 387 -18.85 -19.13 -13.47
C ASP A 387 -18.92 -17.71 -12.90
N GLY A 388 -18.19 -16.79 -13.53
CA GLY A 388 -18.15 -15.38 -13.12
C GLY A 388 -17.31 -15.09 -11.88
N LEU A 389 -16.59 -16.07 -11.33
CA LEU A 389 -15.58 -15.84 -10.28
C LEU A 389 -14.38 -15.05 -10.82
N ILE A 390 -13.85 -15.47 -11.99
CA ILE A 390 -12.69 -14.87 -12.64
C ILE A 390 -13.09 -14.41 -14.05
N GLY A 391 -12.84 -13.14 -14.38
CA GLY A 391 -13.07 -12.57 -15.70
C GLY A 391 -12.01 -12.98 -16.72
N ALA A 392 -12.30 -12.75 -18.00
CA ALA A 392 -11.41 -13.15 -19.11
C ALA A 392 -10.02 -12.47 -19.07
N ASN A 393 -9.94 -11.28 -18.47
CA ASN A 393 -8.72 -10.46 -18.41
C ASN A 393 -8.07 -10.42 -17.02
N ASP A 394 -8.60 -11.20 -16.07
CA ASP A 394 -8.18 -11.18 -14.67
C ASP A 394 -6.94 -12.03 -14.42
N VAL A 395 -6.79 -13.14 -15.16
CA VAL A 395 -5.67 -14.08 -15.02
C VAL A 395 -5.20 -14.60 -16.37
N LYS A 396 -3.95 -15.07 -16.44
CA LYS A 396 -3.39 -15.80 -17.57
C LYS A 396 -3.51 -17.30 -17.35
N TRP A 397 -4.29 -17.99 -18.18
CA TRP A 397 -4.48 -19.44 -18.08
C TRP A 397 -3.38 -20.22 -18.80
N VAL A 398 -2.52 -20.91 -18.05
CA VAL A 398 -1.37 -21.69 -18.59
C VAL A 398 -1.64 -23.20 -18.60
N ALA A 399 -1.20 -23.90 -19.65
CA ALA A 399 -1.48 -25.33 -19.86
C ALA A 399 -0.58 -26.24 -19.01
N SER A 400 0.70 -25.91 -18.96
CA SER A 400 1.68 -26.46 -18.03
C SER A 400 2.38 -25.28 -17.39
N VAL A 401 2.66 -25.40 -16.10
CA VAL A 401 3.37 -24.37 -15.40
C VAL A 401 4.85 -24.60 -15.62
N THR A 402 5.40 -23.98 -16.67
CA THR A 402 6.83 -24.03 -16.96
C THR A 402 7.55 -23.29 -15.84
N VAL A 403 8.48 -23.99 -15.19
CA VAL A 403 9.40 -23.40 -14.21
C VAL A 403 10.01 -22.17 -14.88
N GLY A 404 9.74 -20.99 -14.32
CA GLY A 404 10.44 -19.80 -14.77
C GLY A 404 11.92 -20.03 -14.51
N GLU A 405 12.77 -19.90 -15.53
CA GLU A 405 14.20 -19.72 -15.33
C GLU A 405 14.40 -18.39 -14.60
N HIS A 406 14.25 -18.39 -13.28
CA HIS A 406 14.50 -17.21 -12.47
C HIS A 406 15.90 -17.25 -11.88
N MET A 407 16.55 -16.10 -12.00
CA MET A 407 17.94 -15.86 -11.67
C MET A 407 18.17 -15.98 -10.16
N GLY A 408 18.83 -17.06 -9.74
CA GLY A 408 19.90 -17.01 -8.75
C GLY A 408 19.59 -16.46 -7.34
N GLU A 409 18.35 -16.58 -6.82
CA GLU A 409 18.15 -16.39 -5.38
C GLU A 409 18.97 -17.44 -4.62
N ARG A 410 19.89 -16.99 -3.74
CA ARG A 410 20.71 -17.93 -2.96
C ARG A 410 19.80 -18.74 -2.05
N ALA A 411 20.00 -20.06 -1.98
CA ALA A 411 19.16 -20.98 -1.21
C ALA A 411 18.78 -20.48 0.20
N ARG A 412 19.75 -19.90 0.93
CA ARG A 412 19.51 -19.35 2.28
C ARG A 412 18.51 -18.18 2.34
N HIS A 413 18.50 -17.30 1.33
CA HIS A 413 17.55 -16.17 1.28
C HIS A 413 16.14 -16.67 0.98
N PHE A 414 16.03 -17.58 0.02
CA PHE A 414 14.79 -18.24 -0.32
C PHE A 414 14.19 -18.91 0.93
N ASP A 415 14.99 -19.71 1.64
CA ASP A 415 14.54 -20.40 2.85
C ASP A 415 14.04 -19.39 3.89
N LEU A 416 14.77 -18.30 4.15
CA LEU A 416 14.35 -17.29 5.13
C LEU A 416 13.08 -16.55 4.71
N HIS A 417 12.93 -16.18 3.43
CA HIS A 417 11.71 -15.58 2.90
C HIS A 417 10.52 -16.48 3.08
N GLU A 418 10.70 -17.78 2.85
CA GLU A 418 9.65 -18.76 3.06
C GLU A 418 9.30 -18.83 4.55
N HIS A 419 10.28 -18.95 5.46
CA HIS A 419 9.99 -19.00 6.91
C HIS A 419 9.26 -17.75 7.44
N LEU A 420 9.50 -16.57 6.86
CA LEU A 420 8.90 -15.30 7.28
C LEU A 420 7.65 -14.90 6.46
N LEU A 421 7.07 -15.83 5.70
CA LEU A 421 5.94 -15.56 4.82
C LEU A 421 4.62 -15.43 5.60
N HIS A 422 4.29 -14.20 6.03
CA HIS A 422 3.11 -13.91 6.85
C HIS A 422 1.79 -14.42 6.24
N SER A 423 1.56 -14.26 4.93
CA SER A 423 0.33 -14.75 4.30
C SER A 423 0.14 -16.27 4.45
N ARG A 424 1.24 -17.03 4.48
CA ARG A 424 1.18 -18.48 4.73
C ARG A 424 0.88 -18.79 6.20
N ASP A 425 1.33 -17.96 7.13
CA ASP A 425 0.98 -18.03 8.55
C ASP A 425 -0.49 -17.75 8.79
N SER A 426 -1.04 -16.73 8.13
CA SER A 426 -2.45 -16.37 8.23
C SER A 426 -3.36 -17.46 7.65
N PHE A 427 -3.10 -17.91 6.41
CA PHE A 427 -3.95 -18.92 5.78
C PHE A 427 -3.82 -20.31 6.41
N PHE A 428 -2.63 -20.65 6.92
CA PHE A 428 -2.32 -21.98 7.46
C PHE A 428 -1.54 -21.88 8.78
N PRO A 429 -2.21 -21.55 9.89
CA PRO A 429 -1.55 -21.33 11.18
C PRO A 429 -0.91 -22.60 11.76
N ASN A 430 -1.48 -23.78 11.47
CA ASN A 430 -1.01 -25.08 11.98
C ASN A 430 -0.11 -25.84 11.01
N LYS A 431 0.53 -25.14 10.06
CA LYS A 431 1.41 -25.80 9.07
C LYS A 431 2.76 -26.21 9.66
N ALA A 432 3.41 -27.18 9.02
CA ALA A 432 4.81 -27.52 9.26
C ALA A 432 5.61 -27.52 7.96
N LEU A 433 6.70 -26.75 7.90
CA LEU A 433 7.63 -26.73 6.77
C LEU A 433 8.48 -28.00 6.74
N SER A 434 8.66 -28.57 5.55
CA SER A 434 9.47 -29.78 5.34
C SER A 434 10.96 -29.49 5.07
N GLY A 435 11.29 -28.23 4.74
CA GLY A 435 12.61 -27.83 4.25
C GLY A 435 12.90 -28.20 2.80
N ARG A 436 11.94 -28.80 2.07
CA ARG A 436 12.07 -29.12 0.64
C ARG A 436 11.54 -27.98 -0.23
N VAL A 437 12.23 -27.71 -1.34
CA VAL A 437 11.76 -26.79 -2.38
C VAL A 437 10.95 -27.59 -3.40
N VAL A 438 9.72 -27.17 -3.64
CA VAL A 438 8.79 -27.71 -4.64
C VAL A 438 8.32 -26.59 -5.57
N THR A 439 7.51 -26.93 -6.56
CA THR A 439 6.87 -25.93 -7.43
C THR A 439 5.54 -25.47 -6.83
N CYS A 440 5.25 -24.19 -6.99
CA CYS A 440 4.02 -23.55 -6.59
C CYS A 440 2.85 -24.17 -7.37
N ARG A 441 1.84 -24.65 -6.65
CA ARG A 441 0.68 -25.31 -7.27
C ARG A 441 -0.16 -24.39 -8.17
N LEU A 442 -0.05 -23.07 -7.97
CA LEU A 442 -0.81 -22.05 -8.69
C LEU A 442 -0.04 -21.41 -9.85
N CYS A 443 1.27 -21.17 -9.72
CA CYS A 443 2.04 -20.49 -10.77
C CYS A 443 3.38 -21.15 -11.11
N GLY A 444 3.69 -22.30 -10.49
CA GLY A 444 4.83 -23.18 -10.82
C GLY A 444 6.20 -22.62 -10.46
N ASP A 445 6.24 -21.43 -9.88
CA ASP A 445 7.45 -20.83 -9.31
C ASP A 445 7.95 -21.62 -8.09
N GLN A 446 9.16 -21.37 -7.61
CA GLN A 446 9.67 -22.07 -6.43
C GLN A 446 8.85 -21.74 -5.17
N ALA A 447 8.59 -22.74 -4.35
CA ALA A 447 7.89 -22.63 -3.08
C ALA A 447 8.45 -23.64 -2.07
N SER A 448 8.44 -23.32 -0.78
CA SER A 448 8.73 -24.34 0.24
C SER A 448 7.54 -25.29 0.40
N GLU A 449 7.83 -26.58 0.46
CA GLU A 449 6.86 -27.63 0.76
C GLU A 449 6.49 -27.59 2.24
N PHE A 450 5.20 -27.62 2.53
CA PHE A 450 4.67 -27.67 3.88
C PHE A 450 3.47 -28.63 3.97
N THR A 451 3.22 -29.12 5.18
CA THR A 451 2.06 -29.95 5.51
C THR A 451 1.09 -29.17 6.38
N VAL A 452 -0.20 -29.48 6.28
CA VAL A 452 -1.26 -28.88 7.08
C VAL A 452 -2.19 -29.97 7.58
N PRO A 453 -2.54 -30.02 8.87
CA PRO A 453 -3.55 -30.94 9.38
C PRO A 453 -4.87 -30.79 8.62
N GLY A 454 -5.44 -31.90 8.13
CA GLY A 454 -6.67 -31.90 7.33
C GLY A 454 -6.46 -31.77 5.81
N VAL A 455 -5.22 -31.78 5.32
CA VAL A 455 -4.90 -31.90 3.88
C VAL A 455 -4.19 -33.22 3.62
N ILE A 456 -4.60 -33.92 2.55
CA ILE A 456 -4.08 -35.25 2.21
C ILE A 456 -2.63 -35.17 1.71
N GLU A 457 -2.36 -34.26 0.77
CA GLU A 457 -1.05 -34.09 0.15
C GLU A 457 -0.30 -32.87 0.70
N PRO A 458 1.05 -32.88 0.67
CA PRO A 458 1.83 -31.68 0.95
C PRO A 458 1.54 -30.56 -0.05
N LEU A 459 1.66 -29.32 0.44
CA LEU A 459 1.35 -28.10 -0.28
C LEU A 459 2.61 -27.30 -0.60
N GLY A 460 2.55 -26.52 -1.67
CA GLY A 460 3.60 -25.59 -2.06
C GLY A 460 2.99 -24.39 -2.77
N TYR A 461 3.09 -23.21 -2.17
CA TYR A 461 2.62 -21.96 -2.74
C TYR A 461 3.69 -20.89 -2.59
N CYS A 462 4.04 -20.22 -3.70
CA CYS A 462 5.03 -19.16 -3.66
C CYS A 462 4.45 -17.90 -3.00
N HIS A 463 5.34 -17.05 -2.52
CA HIS A 463 5.00 -15.75 -1.93
C HIS A 463 4.07 -14.92 -2.82
N THR A 464 4.37 -14.78 -4.12
CA THR A 464 3.58 -13.92 -5.02
C THR A 464 2.13 -14.37 -5.10
N CYS A 465 1.88 -15.67 -5.24
CA CYS A 465 0.52 -16.19 -5.27
C CYS A 465 -0.22 -15.96 -3.95
N LEU A 466 0.42 -16.25 -2.81
CA LEU A 466 -0.20 -16.04 -1.49
C LEU A 466 -0.44 -14.56 -1.19
N HIS A 467 0.47 -13.68 -1.62
CA HIS A 467 0.29 -12.24 -1.52
C HIS A 467 -0.94 -11.77 -2.31
N HIS A 468 -1.12 -12.25 -3.54
CA HIS A 468 -2.29 -11.96 -4.39
C HIS A 468 -3.63 -12.54 -3.89
N ILE A 469 -3.61 -13.38 -2.85
CA ILE A 469 -4.80 -13.92 -2.21
C ILE A 469 -5.18 -13.08 -0.97
N GLY A 470 -4.26 -12.25 -0.46
CA GLY A 470 -4.45 -11.45 0.75
C GLY A 470 -5.49 -10.33 0.60
N PRO A 471 -5.95 -9.76 1.73
CA PRO A 471 -7.08 -8.82 1.77
C PRO A 471 -6.86 -7.54 0.95
N ASP A 472 -5.60 -7.14 0.74
CA ASP A 472 -5.23 -5.95 -0.02
C ASP A 472 -5.25 -6.16 -1.54
N SER A 473 -5.26 -7.43 -1.97
CA SER A 473 -5.20 -7.85 -3.37
C SER A 473 -6.51 -8.50 -3.82
N GLY A 474 -7.10 -8.05 -4.93
CA GLY A 474 -8.29 -8.70 -5.49
C GLY A 474 -8.99 -7.93 -6.61
N PHE A 475 -9.94 -8.61 -7.28
CA PHE A 475 -10.61 -8.11 -8.49
C PHE A 475 -11.70 -7.03 -8.24
N LYS A 476 -12.13 -6.41 -9.35
CA LYS A 476 -12.71 -5.05 -9.41
C LYS A 476 -14.22 -4.94 -9.17
N THR A 477 -14.97 -6.04 -9.01
CA THR A 477 -16.44 -5.99 -9.01
C THR A 477 -17.10 -6.72 -7.83
N LEU A 478 -18.23 -6.17 -7.37
CA LEU A 478 -19.06 -6.77 -6.33
C LEU A 478 -19.59 -8.15 -6.71
N LYS A 479 -19.86 -8.39 -8.01
CA LYS A 479 -20.36 -9.68 -8.51
C LYS A 479 -19.37 -10.81 -8.26
N GLN A 480 -18.10 -10.60 -8.60
CA GLN A 480 -17.03 -11.60 -8.42
C GLN A 480 -16.84 -11.92 -6.94
N ALA A 481 -16.73 -10.89 -6.10
CA ALA A 481 -16.62 -11.06 -4.65
C ALA A 481 -17.80 -11.83 -4.06
N SER A 482 -19.03 -11.59 -4.55
CA SER A 482 -20.23 -12.29 -4.07
C SER A 482 -20.26 -13.77 -4.49
N VAL A 483 -19.81 -14.08 -5.71
CA VAL A 483 -19.66 -15.47 -6.19
C VAL A 483 -18.60 -16.20 -5.36
N ALA A 484 -17.46 -15.55 -5.09
CA ALA A 484 -16.40 -16.09 -4.24
C ALA A 484 -16.91 -16.38 -2.83
N VAL A 485 -17.55 -15.40 -2.19
CA VAL A 485 -18.09 -15.54 -0.83
C VAL A 485 -19.12 -16.66 -0.74
N LYS A 486 -20.01 -16.79 -1.73
CA LYS A 486 -20.98 -17.89 -1.77
C LYS A 486 -20.31 -19.26 -1.90
N PHE A 487 -19.29 -19.35 -2.76
CA PHE A 487 -18.50 -20.57 -2.93
C PHE A 487 -17.77 -20.95 -1.65
N LEU A 488 -17.04 -20.01 -1.04
CA LEU A 488 -16.30 -20.21 0.21
C LEU A 488 -17.21 -20.57 1.37
N SER A 489 -18.35 -19.87 1.51
CA SER A 489 -19.37 -20.20 2.52
C SER A 489 -19.82 -21.66 2.40
N THR A 490 -20.07 -22.15 1.19
CA THR A 490 -20.49 -23.54 0.96
C THR A 490 -19.35 -24.52 1.25
N ALA A 491 -18.14 -24.21 0.78
CA ALA A 491 -17.00 -25.12 0.84
C ALA A 491 -16.36 -25.22 2.24
N GLU A 492 -16.38 -24.15 3.03
CA GLU A 492 -15.69 -24.08 4.34
C GLU A 492 -16.63 -23.86 5.54
N PHE A 493 -17.86 -23.37 5.30
CA PHE A 493 -18.77 -22.94 6.38
C PHE A 493 -20.17 -23.55 6.26
N GLY A 494 -20.35 -24.61 5.48
CA GLY A 494 -21.63 -25.32 5.35
C GLY A 494 -22.76 -24.50 4.70
N GLY A 495 -22.44 -23.41 4.00
CA GLY A 495 -23.40 -22.51 3.37
C GLY A 495 -23.97 -21.44 4.31
N GLU A 496 -23.38 -21.28 5.50
CA GLU A 496 -23.79 -20.29 6.49
C GLU A 496 -23.24 -18.90 6.20
N GLN A 497 -23.78 -17.90 6.91
CA GLN A 497 -23.26 -16.54 6.87
C GLN A 497 -21.84 -16.48 7.43
N ILE A 498 -20.93 -15.83 6.69
CA ILE A 498 -19.52 -15.68 7.06
C ILE A 498 -19.17 -14.23 7.42
N LEU A 499 -18.27 -14.04 8.38
CA LEU A 499 -17.65 -12.74 8.69
C LEU A 499 -16.38 -12.56 7.85
N GLU A 500 -16.06 -11.31 7.50
CA GLU A 500 -14.93 -10.98 6.62
C GLU A 500 -13.60 -11.55 7.15
N TRP A 501 -13.28 -11.32 8.43
CA TRP A 501 -12.06 -11.82 9.08
C TRP A 501 -11.96 -13.36 9.13
N GLN A 502 -13.08 -14.09 8.97
CA GLN A 502 -13.01 -15.56 8.93
C GLN A 502 -12.37 -16.09 7.64
N LEU A 503 -12.17 -15.23 6.64
CA LEU A 503 -11.51 -15.58 5.39
C LEU A 503 -9.98 -15.48 5.44
N ASP A 504 -9.43 -14.90 6.51
CA ASP A 504 -7.97 -14.78 6.71
C ASP A 504 -7.30 -16.14 6.90
N GLU A 505 -8.06 -17.15 7.34
CA GLU A 505 -7.64 -18.55 7.51
C GLU A 505 -8.39 -19.45 6.52
N VAL A 506 -7.73 -20.51 6.04
CA VAL A 506 -8.41 -21.61 5.33
C VAL A 506 -8.91 -22.61 6.37
N ARG A 507 -10.23 -22.73 6.52
CA ARG A 507 -10.81 -23.65 7.51
C ARG A 507 -10.84 -25.07 6.98
N LEU A 508 -10.10 -25.94 7.67
CA LEU A 508 -9.99 -27.35 7.36
C LEU A 508 -10.56 -28.17 8.51
N HIS A 509 -11.37 -29.18 8.19
CA HIS A 509 -11.91 -30.12 9.17
C HIS A 509 -11.02 -31.37 9.18
N SER A 510 -10.35 -31.64 10.30
CA SER A 510 -9.45 -32.81 10.43
C SER A 510 -10.15 -34.15 10.21
N GLU A 511 -11.45 -34.22 10.50
CA GLU A 511 -12.30 -35.40 10.28
C GLU A 511 -12.72 -35.59 8.81
N GLN A 512 -12.57 -34.56 7.98
CA GLN A 512 -12.90 -34.58 6.55
C GLN A 512 -11.73 -33.98 5.76
N PRO A 513 -10.62 -34.74 5.62
CA PRO A 513 -9.45 -34.23 4.94
C PRO A 513 -9.75 -33.95 3.47
N ILE A 514 -9.21 -32.84 2.95
CA ILE A 514 -9.41 -32.41 1.57
C ILE A 514 -8.12 -32.58 0.76
N SER A 515 -8.28 -32.70 -0.56
CA SER A 515 -7.14 -32.75 -1.49
C SER A 515 -6.50 -31.38 -1.65
N ALA A 516 -5.23 -31.36 -2.04
CA ALA A 516 -4.52 -30.13 -2.38
C ALA A 516 -5.18 -29.36 -3.54
N ASP A 517 -5.87 -30.05 -4.46
CA ASP A 517 -6.65 -29.41 -5.53
C ASP A 517 -7.85 -28.62 -4.99
N GLN A 518 -8.50 -29.09 -3.92
CA GLN A 518 -9.57 -28.33 -3.26
C GLN A 518 -9.01 -27.09 -2.55
N VAL A 519 -7.85 -27.21 -1.89
CA VAL A 519 -7.15 -26.05 -1.30
C VAL A 519 -6.84 -25.00 -2.37
N ASP A 520 -6.37 -25.42 -3.56
CA ASP A 520 -6.10 -24.52 -4.68
C ASP A 520 -7.35 -23.70 -5.06
N LEU A 521 -8.54 -24.33 -5.09
CA LEU A 521 -9.80 -23.64 -5.39
C LEU A 521 -10.19 -22.64 -4.30
N LEU A 522 -10.02 -22.98 -3.02
CA LEU A 522 -10.32 -22.10 -1.88
C LEU A 522 -9.44 -20.85 -1.90
N LEU A 523 -8.16 -21.01 -2.21
CA LEU A 523 -7.21 -19.91 -2.36
C LEU A 523 -7.53 -19.03 -3.57
N VAL A 524 -7.80 -19.63 -4.73
CA VAL A 524 -8.14 -18.87 -5.94
C VAL A 524 -9.48 -18.12 -5.80
N ALA A 525 -10.45 -18.68 -5.07
CA ALA A 525 -11.69 -17.96 -4.77
C ALA A 525 -11.45 -16.70 -3.92
N ARG A 526 -10.53 -16.75 -2.96
CA ARG A 526 -10.14 -15.58 -2.15
C ARG A 526 -9.51 -14.45 -2.97
N MET A 527 -8.80 -14.75 -4.08
CA MET A 527 -8.28 -13.72 -5.01
C MET A 527 -9.39 -12.81 -5.59
N ALA A 528 -10.65 -13.25 -5.59
CA ALA A 528 -11.78 -12.47 -6.07
C ALA A 528 -12.41 -11.56 -5.00
N ILE A 529 -11.87 -11.53 -3.78
CA ILE A 529 -12.38 -10.75 -2.65
C ILE A 529 -11.34 -9.69 -2.30
N ARG A 530 -11.72 -8.41 -2.39
CA ARG A 530 -10.88 -7.31 -1.93
C ARG A 530 -11.51 -6.66 -0.71
N GLY A 531 -10.76 -6.67 0.41
CA GLY A 531 -11.21 -6.15 1.69
C GLY A 531 -11.51 -4.66 1.63
N GLY A 532 -12.50 -4.21 2.40
CA GLY A 532 -12.77 -2.78 2.62
C GLY A 532 -13.31 -1.95 1.44
N ILE A 533 -13.42 -2.49 0.21
CA ILE A 533 -14.02 -1.76 -0.93
C ILE A 533 -15.53 -1.66 -0.80
N TRP A 534 -16.18 -2.77 -0.47
CA TRP A 534 -17.63 -2.84 -0.32
C TRP A 534 -17.96 -3.12 1.14
N PRO A 535 -19.04 -2.52 1.69
CA PRO A 535 -19.56 -2.96 2.97
C PRO A 535 -19.82 -4.47 2.92
N TRP A 536 -19.27 -5.23 3.87
CA TRP A 536 -19.36 -6.69 3.88
C TRP A 536 -20.80 -7.21 3.76
N THR A 537 -21.75 -6.48 4.37
CA THR A 537 -23.19 -6.77 4.28
C THR A 537 -23.74 -6.72 2.86
N LYS A 538 -23.21 -5.84 2.00
CA LYS A 538 -23.59 -5.74 0.59
C LYS A 538 -23.11 -6.98 -0.18
N VAL A 539 -21.90 -7.47 0.13
CA VAL A 539 -21.35 -8.71 -0.45
C VAL A 539 -22.19 -9.91 -0.03
N LEU A 540 -22.52 -10.03 1.26
CA LEU A 540 -23.37 -11.10 1.79
C LEU A 540 -24.79 -11.09 1.20
N HIS A 541 -25.38 -9.90 1.02
CA HIS A 541 -26.68 -9.76 0.38
C HIS A 541 -26.65 -10.30 -1.05
N GLN A 542 -25.70 -9.83 -1.87
CA GLN A 542 -25.60 -10.28 -3.26
C GLN A 542 -25.17 -11.75 -3.39
N ALA A 543 -24.46 -12.29 -2.41
CA ALA A 543 -24.16 -13.72 -2.32
C ALA A 543 -25.39 -14.58 -1.92
N GLY A 544 -26.48 -13.96 -1.46
CA GLY A 544 -27.69 -14.65 -0.98
C GLY A 544 -27.54 -15.25 0.43
N LEU A 545 -26.58 -14.76 1.22
CA LEU A 545 -26.27 -15.25 2.56
C LEU A 545 -26.95 -14.42 3.68
N LEU A 546 -27.67 -13.34 3.35
CA LEU A 546 -28.31 -12.43 4.31
C LEU A 546 -29.79 -12.77 4.60
N LYS A 547 -30.09 -14.01 5.02
CA LYS A 547 -31.48 -14.54 5.07
C LYS A 547 -32.34 -14.07 6.27
N ALA A 548 -31.75 -13.57 7.36
CA ALA A 548 -32.48 -13.19 8.59
C ALA A 548 -32.14 -11.78 9.12
N GLY A 549 -31.48 -10.96 8.30
CA GLY A 549 -30.90 -9.68 8.71
C GLY A 549 -29.61 -9.85 9.53
N TYR A 550 -28.71 -8.86 9.44
CA TYR A 550 -27.42 -8.83 10.12
C TYR A 550 -27.42 -7.80 11.24
N ARG A 551 -27.27 -8.26 12.48
CA ARG A 551 -27.24 -7.41 13.67
C ARG A 551 -25.82 -6.88 13.91
N THR A 552 -25.62 -5.59 13.67
CA THR A 552 -24.38 -4.87 14.00
C THR A 552 -24.45 -4.32 15.43
N SER A 553 -23.34 -3.77 15.93
CA SER A 553 -23.30 -3.01 17.19
C SER A 553 -24.18 -1.74 17.18
N ARG A 554 -24.61 -1.27 16.00
CA ARG A 554 -25.39 -0.02 15.81
C ARG A 554 -26.79 -0.22 15.20
N GLY A 555 -27.24 -1.45 14.93
CA GLY A 555 -28.56 -1.69 14.32
C GLY A 555 -28.71 -3.07 13.68
N VAL A 556 -29.84 -3.32 13.01
CA VAL A 556 -30.09 -4.53 12.21
C VAL A 556 -30.17 -4.12 10.74
N ILE A 557 -29.24 -4.62 9.93
CA ILE A 557 -29.26 -4.48 8.47
C ILE A 557 -30.17 -5.57 7.93
N THR A 558 -31.19 -5.21 7.16
CA THR A 558 -32.23 -6.15 6.69
C THR A 558 -32.69 -5.75 5.29
N VAL A 559 -33.31 -6.69 4.58
CA VAL A 559 -33.89 -6.44 3.25
C VAL A 559 -35.37 -6.07 3.39
N ALA A 560 -35.82 -5.05 2.68
CA ALA A 560 -37.22 -4.64 2.57
C ALA A 560 -38.00 -5.49 1.56
N ALA A 561 -39.32 -5.27 1.45
CA ALA A 561 -40.19 -6.08 0.60
C ALA A 561 -39.93 -5.94 -0.92
N ASP A 562 -39.20 -4.91 -1.33
CA ASP A 562 -38.82 -4.57 -2.70
C ASP A 562 -37.31 -4.78 -2.98
N ASP A 563 -36.65 -5.58 -2.14
CA ASP A 563 -35.22 -5.89 -2.18
C ASP A 563 -34.27 -4.72 -1.82
N HIS A 564 -34.78 -3.62 -1.25
CA HIS A 564 -33.92 -2.57 -0.70
C HIS A 564 -33.19 -2.98 0.59
N LEU A 565 -31.88 -2.66 0.69
CA LEU A 565 -31.04 -2.95 1.87
C LEU A 565 -31.17 -1.89 2.98
N CYS A 566 -32.07 -2.06 3.93
CA CYS A 566 -32.25 -1.13 5.05
C CYS A 566 -31.17 -1.28 6.13
N LEU A 567 -30.69 -0.17 6.69
CA LEU A 567 -29.66 -0.16 7.74
C LEU A 567 -30.27 -0.27 9.15
N SER A 568 -31.60 -0.16 9.24
CA SER A 568 -32.37 -0.34 10.46
C SER A 568 -33.75 -0.98 10.18
N MET A 569 -34.33 -1.61 11.22
CA MET A 569 -35.73 -2.06 11.18
C MET A 569 -36.72 -0.88 11.03
N PHE A 570 -36.31 0.31 11.45
CA PHE A 570 -37.12 1.52 11.34
C PHE A 570 -37.22 1.99 9.88
N GLU A 571 -36.09 2.04 9.17
CA GLU A 571 -36.06 2.27 7.72
C GLU A 571 -36.85 1.22 6.96
N LYS A 572 -36.68 -0.07 7.30
CA LYS A 572 -37.43 -1.16 6.66
C LYS A 572 -38.95 -0.99 6.81
N ALA A 573 -39.42 -0.54 7.97
CA ALA A 573 -40.85 -0.37 8.19
C ALA A 573 -41.45 0.76 7.33
N ILE A 574 -40.67 1.81 7.08
CA ILE A 574 -41.07 2.92 6.19
C ILE A 574 -41.02 2.46 4.73
N ASP A 575 -39.93 1.82 4.32
CA ASP A 575 -39.72 1.29 2.98
C ASP A 575 -40.81 0.27 2.58
N ASP A 576 -41.06 -0.73 3.42
CA ASP A 576 -42.16 -1.69 3.26
C ASP A 576 -43.52 -1.00 3.12
N PHE A 577 -43.74 0.11 3.85
CA PHE A 577 -44.99 0.87 3.78
C PHE A 577 -45.11 1.59 2.43
N LEU A 578 -44.04 2.26 1.98
CA LEU A 578 -44.02 2.96 0.69
C LEU A 578 -44.27 1.97 -0.46
N PHE A 579 -43.54 0.85 -0.48
CA PHE A 579 -43.69 -0.19 -1.51
C PHE A 579 -45.10 -0.79 -1.54
N ARG A 580 -45.64 -1.23 -0.39
CA ARG A 580 -46.95 -1.90 -0.34
C ARG A 580 -48.12 -1.00 -0.72
N ASN A 581 -47.96 0.31 -0.57
CA ASN A 581 -48.99 1.29 -0.94
C ASN A 581 -48.75 1.89 -2.33
N GLY A 582 -47.82 1.34 -3.11
CA GLY A 582 -47.55 1.79 -4.49
C GLY A 582 -46.90 3.17 -4.57
N ILE A 583 -46.28 3.65 -3.49
CA ILE A 583 -45.57 4.92 -3.48
C ILE A 583 -44.17 4.71 -4.05
N GLU A 584 -43.94 5.20 -5.27
CA GLU A 584 -42.64 5.15 -5.92
C GLU A 584 -41.59 5.96 -5.12
N HIS A 585 -40.46 5.31 -4.81
CA HIS A 585 -39.41 5.90 -4.01
C HIS A 585 -38.01 5.39 -4.40
N THR A 586 -37.00 6.24 -4.22
CA THR A 586 -35.57 5.91 -4.39
C THR A 586 -34.82 6.11 -3.09
N ARG A 587 -33.85 5.25 -2.79
CA ARG A 587 -33.07 5.32 -1.54
C ARG A 587 -31.78 6.09 -1.66
N GLU A 588 -31.37 6.66 -0.53
CA GLU A 588 -30.14 7.44 -0.37
C GLU A 588 -29.90 8.56 -1.43
N PRO A 589 -30.92 9.37 -1.79
CA PRO A 589 -30.75 10.50 -2.70
C PRO A 589 -29.82 11.57 -2.08
N HIS A 590 -29.06 12.26 -2.92
CA HIS A 590 -28.20 13.37 -2.47
C HIS A 590 -29.00 14.66 -2.27
N TYR A 591 -28.67 15.41 -1.23
CA TYR A 591 -29.06 16.82 -1.13
C TYR A 591 -28.27 17.67 -2.14
N PRO A 592 -28.85 18.78 -2.63
CA PRO A 592 -28.15 19.69 -3.53
C PRO A 592 -26.93 20.34 -2.86
N PHE A 593 -26.09 20.93 -3.70
CA PHE A 593 -24.92 21.69 -3.26
C PHE A 593 -25.34 22.90 -2.43
N ASP A 594 -24.67 23.11 -1.30
CA ASP A 594 -24.80 24.31 -0.47
C ASP A 594 -23.44 24.70 0.08
N GLU A 595 -23.01 25.92 -0.16
CA GLU A 595 -21.67 26.41 0.20
C GLU A 595 -21.35 26.26 1.70
N GLN A 596 -22.36 26.35 2.57
CA GLN A 596 -22.18 26.34 4.03
C GLN A 596 -22.55 25.00 4.65
N LEU A 597 -23.65 24.39 4.21
CA LEU A 597 -24.26 23.22 4.86
C LEU A 597 -23.96 21.91 4.11
N ASN A 598 -23.59 21.96 2.82
CA ASN A 598 -23.28 20.78 2.00
C ASN A 598 -22.27 21.07 0.84
N PRO A 599 -21.06 21.60 1.14
CA PRO A 599 -20.14 22.11 0.10
C PRO A 599 -19.52 21.02 -0.78
N ARG A 600 -19.66 19.75 -0.41
CA ARG A 600 -19.11 18.60 -1.15
C ARG A 600 -20.20 17.64 -1.63
N THR A 601 -21.47 18.05 -1.59
CA THR A 601 -22.64 17.25 -2.01
C THR A 601 -22.71 15.85 -1.41
N ARG A 602 -22.20 15.63 -0.19
CA ARG A 602 -22.15 14.30 0.47
C ARG A 602 -23.32 13.99 1.38
N ARG A 603 -24.18 14.97 1.68
CA ARG A 603 -25.37 14.76 2.51
C ARG A 603 -26.41 13.97 1.71
N ARG A 604 -26.97 12.93 2.31
CA ARG A 604 -28.02 12.08 1.73
C ARG A 604 -29.25 12.05 2.62
N ALA A 605 -30.44 11.99 2.00
CA ALA A 605 -31.67 11.64 2.69
C ALA A 605 -31.90 10.13 2.66
N ASP A 606 -32.89 9.62 3.38
CA ASP A 606 -33.17 8.19 3.40
C ASP A 606 -33.98 7.77 2.16
N PHE A 607 -34.97 8.59 1.76
CA PHE A 607 -35.79 8.34 0.56
C PHE A 607 -36.10 9.62 -0.23
N LEU A 608 -36.31 9.47 -1.54
CA LEU A 608 -36.84 10.47 -2.48
C LEU A 608 -38.14 9.91 -3.07
N LEU A 609 -39.22 10.69 -3.01
CA LEU A 609 -40.49 10.37 -3.67
C LEU A 609 -40.54 10.96 -5.09
N ALA A 610 -41.43 10.44 -5.94
CA ALA A 610 -41.57 10.84 -7.34
C ALA A 610 -41.80 12.35 -7.57
N ASP A 611 -42.41 13.06 -6.61
CA ASP A 611 -42.68 14.50 -6.71
C ASP A 611 -41.51 15.40 -6.24
N GLY A 612 -40.34 14.81 -5.95
CA GLY A 612 -39.17 15.54 -5.47
C GLY A 612 -39.11 15.69 -3.94
N THR A 613 -40.08 15.14 -3.20
CA THR A 613 -40.09 15.20 -1.73
C THR A 613 -39.03 14.27 -1.14
N LEU A 614 -38.21 14.79 -0.22
CA LEU A 614 -37.26 13.99 0.56
C LEU A 614 -37.90 13.49 1.86
N VAL A 615 -37.58 12.26 2.25
CA VAL A 615 -38.03 11.64 3.50
C VAL A 615 -36.82 11.25 4.34
N GLU A 616 -36.87 11.56 5.63
CA GLU A 616 -35.82 11.23 6.61
C GLU A 616 -36.40 10.41 7.77
N ALA A 617 -35.75 9.31 8.10
CA ALA A 617 -36.05 8.41 9.19
C ALA A 617 -35.19 8.76 10.43
N TRP A 618 -35.73 9.61 11.30
CA TRP A 618 -35.06 10.08 12.52
C TRP A 618 -35.10 9.04 13.65
N GLY A 619 -34.13 8.13 13.65
CA GLY A 619 -34.08 7.00 14.61
C GLY A 619 -33.72 7.36 16.05
N PHE A 620 -32.99 8.46 16.31
CA PHE A 620 -32.47 8.81 17.65
C PHE A 620 -32.49 10.32 17.95
N PRO A 621 -33.67 10.98 18.00
CA PRO A 621 -33.77 12.43 18.15
C PRO A 621 -33.35 12.99 19.52
N ALA A 622 -33.18 12.14 20.54
CA ALA A 622 -32.81 12.55 21.89
C ALA A 622 -31.29 12.70 22.12
N ASP A 623 -30.45 12.28 21.17
CA ASP A 623 -29.01 12.47 21.22
C ASP A 623 -28.65 13.90 20.75
N PRO A 624 -27.90 14.71 21.54
CA PRO A 624 -27.59 16.10 21.19
C PRO A 624 -26.79 16.27 19.90
N VAL A 625 -25.89 15.34 19.58
CA VAL A 625 -25.07 15.36 18.36
C VAL A 625 -25.92 14.97 17.15
N TYR A 626 -26.86 14.04 17.32
CA TYR A 626 -27.81 13.67 16.28
C TYR A 626 -28.82 14.80 16.00
N ALA A 627 -29.33 15.46 17.05
CA ALA A 627 -30.24 16.59 16.94
C ALA A 627 -29.65 17.78 16.16
N ALA A 628 -28.35 18.05 16.33
CA ALA A 628 -27.64 19.07 15.54
C ALA A 628 -27.64 18.73 14.03
N LYS A 629 -27.39 17.46 13.67
CA LYS A 629 -27.43 17.00 12.27
C LYS A 629 -28.84 17.05 11.67
N MET A 630 -29.87 16.77 12.47
CA MET A 630 -31.26 16.92 12.06
C MET A 630 -31.60 18.40 11.76
N ALA A 631 -31.13 19.31 12.62
CA ALA A 631 -31.35 20.75 12.43
C ALA A 631 -30.65 21.27 11.17
N GLU A 632 -29.41 20.85 10.92
CA GLU A 632 -28.66 21.17 9.69
C GLU A 632 -29.41 20.71 8.43
N LYS A 633 -29.92 19.48 8.40
CA LYS A 633 -30.67 18.94 7.25
C LYS A 633 -32.00 19.65 7.02
N ARG A 634 -32.70 20.05 8.08
CA ARG A 634 -33.92 20.87 7.99
C ARG A 634 -33.63 22.25 7.42
N LEU A 635 -32.54 22.89 7.87
CA LEU A 635 -32.11 24.19 7.37
C LEU A 635 -31.69 24.12 5.90
N LEU A 636 -30.97 23.05 5.52
CA LEU A 636 -30.58 22.79 4.15
C LEU A 636 -31.81 22.59 3.25
N ALA A 637 -32.80 21.79 3.67
CA ALA A 637 -34.04 21.61 2.93
C ALA A 637 -34.81 22.94 2.77
N ALA A 638 -34.90 23.74 3.83
CA ALA A 638 -35.57 25.04 3.79
C ALA A 638 -34.89 26.02 2.83
N ARG A 639 -33.55 26.08 2.83
CA ARG A 639 -32.78 26.99 1.96
C ARG A 639 -32.93 26.66 0.47
N HIS A 640 -33.09 25.38 0.16
CA HIS A 640 -33.22 24.89 -1.22
C HIS A 640 -34.67 24.63 -1.62
N HIS A 641 -35.65 25.09 -0.83
CA HIS A 641 -37.09 24.91 -1.08
C HIS A 641 -37.50 23.44 -1.30
N ILE A 642 -36.84 22.50 -0.61
CA ILE A 642 -37.12 21.08 -0.69
C ILE A 642 -38.22 20.72 0.31
N ASN A 643 -39.26 20.03 -0.17
CA ASN A 643 -40.26 19.42 0.69
C ASN A 643 -39.61 18.27 1.46
N LEU A 644 -39.53 18.41 2.79
CA LEU A 644 -38.90 17.41 3.67
C LEU A 644 -39.93 16.82 4.64
N VAL A 645 -40.14 15.51 4.55
CA VAL A 645 -40.96 14.74 5.50
C VAL A 645 -40.05 14.05 6.50
N GLY A 646 -40.08 14.51 7.75
CA GLY A 646 -39.35 13.87 8.84
C GLY A 646 -40.21 12.87 9.58
N ILE A 647 -39.77 11.62 9.69
CA ILE A 647 -40.48 10.53 10.37
C ILE A 647 -39.68 10.11 11.59
N THR A 648 -40.34 10.03 12.73
CA THR A 648 -39.78 9.47 13.97
C THR A 648 -40.40 8.12 14.28
N GLN A 649 -39.82 7.38 15.23
CA GLN A 649 -40.38 6.07 15.61
C GLN A 649 -41.83 6.15 16.12
N SER A 650 -42.22 7.27 16.75
CA SER A 650 -43.61 7.52 17.19
C SER A 650 -44.60 7.76 16.04
N ASP A 651 -44.10 8.00 14.83
CA ASP A 651 -44.91 8.29 13.64
C ASP A 651 -45.27 7.02 12.85
N LEU A 652 -44.64 5.87 13.14
CA LEU A 652 -44.92 4.60 12.45
C LEU A 652 -46.40 4.20 12.42
N PRO A 653 -47.20 4.37 13.49
CA PRO A 653 -48.63 4.06 13.44
C PRO A 653 -49.45 5.08 12.61
N ARG A 654 -48.84 6.20 12.21
CA ARG A 654 -49.48 7.33 11.51
C ARG A 654 -49.00 7.49 10.07
N LEU A 655 -48.16 6.59 9.56
CA LEU A 655 -47.67 6.63 8.17
C LEU A 655 -48.81 6.80 7.15
N PRO A 656 -49.97 6.10 7.25
CA PRO A 656 -51.10 6.34 6.35
C PRO A 656 -51.58 7.80 6.32
N LYS A 657 -51.56 8.48 7.48
CA LYS A 657 -51.99 9.87 7.58
C LYS A 657 -50.92 10.84 7.08
N ILE A 658 -49.65 10.55 7.34
CA ILE A 658 -48.51 11.38 6.92
C ILE A 658 -48.36 11.35 5.40
N PHE A 659 -48.49 10.17 4.80
CA PHE A 659 -48.37 9.97 3.36
C PHE A 659 -49.70 10.06 2.60
N ALA A 660 -50.77 10.53 3.23
CA ALA A 660 -52.12 10.56 2.65
C ALA A 660 -52.19 11.24 1.27
N ARG A 661 -51.31 12.20 0.99
CA ARG A 661 -51.21 12.90 -0.29
C ARG A 661 -50.71 12.00 -1.44
N TRP A 662 -49.93 10.97 -1.15
CA TRP A 662 -49.32 10.07 -2.13
C TRP A 662 -50.06 8.73 -2.22
N LEU A 663 -51.19 8.58 -1.52
CA LEU A 663 -52.05 7.41 -1.62
C LEU A 663 -53.09 7.62 -2.73
N GLU A 664 -53.21 6.66 -3.62
CA GLU A 664 -54.18 6.68 -4.72
C GLU A 664 -55.64 6.75 -4.21
N PRO A 665 -56.50 7.66 -4.72
CA PRO A 665 -57.90 7.74 -4.32
C PRO A 665 -58.67 6.47 -4.72
N GLY A 666 -59.02 5.63 -3.73
CA GLY A 666 -59.89 4.46 -3.93
C GLY A 666 -59.21 3.10 -3.76
N LEU A 667 -57.89 3.05 -3.53
CA LEU A 667 -57.27 1.85 -2.99
C LEU A 667 -57.63 1.73 -1.50
N PRO A 668 -58.14 0.58 -1.03
CA PRO A 668 -58.33 0.37 0.40
C PRO A 668 -56.94 0.37 1.04
N VAL A 669 -56.56 1.51 1.60
CA VAL A 669 -55.51 1.56 2.61
C VAL A 669 -55.96 0.57 3.66
N GLU A 670 -55.21 -0.50 3.90
CA GLU A 670 -55.43 -1.31 5.09
C GLU A 670 -55.24 -0.35 6.28
N MET A 671 -56.34 0.23 6.76
CA MET A 671 -56.39 1.15 7.90
C MET A 671 -55.95 0.45 9.20
N THR A 672 -55.68 -0.85 9.11
CA THR A 672 -54.97 -1.69 10.05
C THR A 672 -53.49 -1.86 9.67
N TRP A 673 -52.78 -0.81 9.23
CA TRP A 673 -51.31 -0.83 9.23
C TRP A 673 -50.84 -0.97 10.67
N THR A 674 -50.57 -2.21 11.05
CA THR A 674 -49.87 -2.55 12.28
C THR A 674 -48.43 -2.77 11.85
N PRO A 675 -47.50 -1.84 12.11
CA PRO A 675 -46.10 -2.12 11.83
C PRO A 675 -45.74 -3.44 12.53
N PRO A 676 -44.86 -4.29 11.97
CA PRO A 676 -44.31 -5.42 12.70
C PRO A 676 -43.44 -4.86 13.82
N VAL A 677 -44.08 -4.38 14.89
CA VAL A 677 -43.42 -4.06 16.14
C VAL A 677 -43.08 -5.44 16.71
N PRO A 678 -41.80 -5.80 16.87
CA PRO A 678 -41.50 -6.89 17.78
C PRO A 678 -42.13 -6.45 19.09
N LYS A 679 -43.16 -7.16 19.57
CA LYS A 679 -43.75 -6.92 20.89
C LYS A 679 -42.57 -6.63 21.81
N PRO A 680 -42.49 -5.48 22.52
CA PRO A 680 -41.50 -5.38 23.58
C PRO A 680 -41.74 -6.62 24.40
N LYS A 681 -40.77 -7.54 24.40
CA LYS A 681 -40.91 -8.75 25.20
C LYS A 681 -41.19 -8.19 26.58
N ALA A 682 -42.41 -8.39 27.09
CA ALA A 682 -42.65 -8.41 28.52
C ALA A 682 -41.45 -9.17 29.05
N SER A 683 -40.63 -8.50 29.87
CA SER A 683 -39.32 -9.00 30.25
C SER A 683 -39.52 -10.42 30.73
N LYS A 684 -39.27 -11.39 29.84
CA LYS A 684 -39.16 -12.77 30.24
C LYS A 684 -38.08 -12.69 31.32
N PRO A 685 -38.30 -13.25 32.51
CA PRO A 685 -37.16 -13.55 33.38
C PRO A 685 -36.13 -14.16 32.45
N LYS A 686 -34.95 -13.53 32.36
CA LYS A 686 -33.87 -14.13 31.59
C LYS A 686 -33.68 -15.47 32.25
N ASP A 687 -34.13 -16.54 31.59
CA ASP A 687 -33.62 -17.85 31.93
C ASP A 687 -32.10 -17.69 31.91
N PRO A 688 -31.44 -18.02 33.03
CA PRO A 688 -30.04 -17.78 33.20
C PRO A 688 -29.35 -18.44 32.02
N ALA A 689 -28.62 -17.64 31.24
CA ALA A 689 -27.67 -18.20 30.29
C ALA A 689 -26.92 -19.30 31.02
N ALA A 690 -26.82 -20.47 30.39
CA ALA A 690 -25.89 -21.50 30.78
C ALA A 690 -24.52 -20.83 30.90
N ASP A 691 -24.16 -20.54 32.14
CA ASP A 691 -22.87 -20.03 32.56
C ASP A 691 -22.12 -21.32 32.91
N PRO A 692 -21.17 -21.78 32.08
CA PRO A 692 -20.46 -22.99 32.39
C PRO A 692 -19.64 -22.71 33.64
N LEU A 693 -20.03 -23.33 34.74
CA LEU A 693 -19.11 -23.68 35.82
C LEU A 693 -17.97 -24.49 35.16
N GLY A 694 -16.81 -23.86 34.97
CA GLY A 694 -15.60 -24.53 34.48
C GLY A 694 -15.39 -24.46 32.97
N GLY A 695 -15.04 -23.28 32.45
CA GLY A 695 -14.42 -23.12 31.13
C GLY A 695 -13.24 -22.17 31.26
N ASP A 696 -12.03 -22.69 31.08
CA ASP A 696 -10.77 -21.95 31.14
C ASP A 696 -10.78 -20.82 30.08
N ASN A 697 -10.90 -19.56 30.53
CA ASN A 697 -11.17 -18.43 29.64
C ASN A 697 -9.95 -17.50 29.60
N SER A 698 -8.91 -17.94 28.89
CA SER A 698 -7.70 -17.17 28.58
C SER A 698 -8.03 -15.78 28.01
N TYR A 699 -9.14 -15.65 27.26
CA TYR A 699 -9.64 -14.38 26.73
C TYR A 699 -10.14 -13.42 27.81
N SER A 700 -10.76 -13.92 28.88
CA SER A 700 -11.16 -13.10 30.03
C SER A 700 -9.98 -12.68 30.92
N GLN A 701 -8.94 -13.53 31.02
CA GLN A 701 -7.69 -13.20 31.70
C GLN A 701 -6.85 -12.18 30.91
N ALA A 702 -6.77 -12.32 29.58
CA ALA A 702 -6.07 -11.37 28.71
C ALA A 702 -6.65 -9.96 28.78
N ARG A 703 -7.99 -9.81 28.73
CA ARG A 703 -8.64 -8.50 28.90
C ARG A 703 -8.49 -7.92 30.32
N ARG A 704 -8.28 -8.77 31.33
CA ARG A 704 -7.97 -8.37 32.72
C ARG A 704 -6.56 -7.81 32.81
N SER A 705 -5.57 -8.56 32.31
CA SER A 705 -4.16 -8.14 32.30
C SER A 705 -3.96 -6.85 31.50
N GLU A 706 -4.61 -6.74 30.34
CA GLU A 706 -4.60 -5.54 29.50
C GLU A 706 -5.16 -4.31 30.24
N ARG A 707 -6.27 -4.46 30.98
CA ARG A 707 -6.86 -3.33 31.72
C ARG A 707 -6.03 -2.92 32.93
N LEU A 708 -5.42 -3.88 33.63
CA LEU A 708 -4.51 -3.59 34.76
C LEU A 708 -3.25 -2.87 34.30
N SER A 709 -2.65 -3.31 33.18
CA SER A 709 -1.52 -2.62 32.54
C SER A 709 -1.89 -1.16 32.25
N ARG A 710 -3.04 -0.92 31.61
CA ARG A 710 -3.50 0.44 31.29
C ARG A 710 -3.74 1.31 32.54
N CYS A 711 -4.23 0.74 33.64
CA CYS A 711 -4.35 1.47 34.91
C CYS A 711 -2.99 1.84 35.50
N GLN A 712 -2.01 0.93 35.44
CA GLN A 712 -0.64 1.15 35.92
C GLN A 712 0.09 2.21 35.07
N ASP A 713 -0.02 2.12 33.75
CA ASP A 713 0.56 3.08 32.80
C ASP A 713 -0.02 4.48 33.03
N ALA A 714 -1.34 4.59 33.23
CA ALA A 714 -1.99 5.87 33.53
C ALA A 714 -1.48 6.49 34.85
N ILE A 715 -1.28 5.69 35.90
CA ILE A 715 -0.71 6.16 37.17
C ILE A 715 0.75 6.58 36.99
N ALA A 716 1.56 5.80 36.27
CA ALA A 716 2.96 6.11 36.02
C ALA A 716 3.13 7.42 35.23
N LEU A 717 2.30 7.64 34.21
CA LEU A 717 2.30 8.89 33.44
C LEU A 717 1.82 10.08 34.29
N GLN A 718 0.84 9.89 35.17
CA GLN A 718 0.44 10.92 36.13
C GLN A 718 1.55 11.23 37.15
N GLY A 719 2.29 10.23 37.62
CA GLY A 719 3.44 10.39 38.52
C GLY A 719 4.61 11.17 37.90
N ARG A 720 4.71 11.17 36.57
CA ARG A 720 5.68 11.97 35.79
C ARG A 720 5.22 13.41 35.53
N GLY A 721 4.06 13.82 36.07
CA GLY A 721 3.54 15.19 35.99
C GLY A 721 2.68 15.49 34.77
N LEU A 722 2.31 14.50 33.95
CA LEU A 722 1.45 14.71 32.78
C LEU A 722 0.00 15.00 33.18
N SER A 723 -0.63 15.92 32.46
CA SER A 723 -2.06 16.21 32.57
C SER A 723 -2.91 15.07 31.98
N LYS A 724 -4.19 14.99 32.37
CA LYS A 724 -5.12 13.96 31.84
C LYS A 724 -5.24 13.97 30.31
N ARG A 725 -5.06 15.14 29.68
CA ARG A 725 -5.10 15.29 28.23
C ARG A 725 -3.84 14.71 27.59
N GLU A 726 -2.67 15.02 28.13
CA GLU A 726 -1.40 14.45 27.67
C GLU A 726 -1.34 12.94 27.90
N ILE A 727 -1.89 12.43 29.01
CA ILE A 727 -2.03 11.00 29.25
C ILE A 727 -2.92 10.34 28.17
N ALA A 728 -4.03 10.98 27.80
CA ALA A 728 -4.92 10.48 26.74
C ALA A 728 -4.19 10.39 25.39
N ASP A 729 -3.43 11.43 25.06
CA ASP A 729 -2.66 11.54 23.81
C ASP A 729 -1.53 10.49 23.76
N VAL A 730 -0.78 10.32 24.85
CA VAL A 730 0.31 9.33 24.96
C VAL A 730 -0.23 7.89 24.91
N MET A 731 -1.38 7.62 25.53
CA MET A 731 -1.98 6.28 25.56
C MET A 731 -2.87 5.99 24.34
N GLY A 732 -3.10 6.96 23.44
CA GLY A 732 -3.97 6.79 22.27
C GLY A 732 -5.43 6.50 22.63
N ILE A 733 -5.93 7.03 23.77
CA ILE A 733 -7.30 6.81 24.27
C ILE A 733 -8.07 8.13 24.39
N SER A 734 -9.40 8.08 24.50
CA SER A 734 -10.18 9.30 24.69
C SER A 734 -9.93 9.92 26.06
N HIS A 735 -9.96 11.25 26.13
CA HIS A 735 -9.82 12.02 27.38
C HIS A 735 -10.78 11.52 28.49
N ASP A 736 -12.00 11.14 28.13
CA ASP A 736 -13.01 10.66 29.07
C ASP A 736 -12.69 9.27 29.66
N THR A 737 -11.77 8.53 29.04
CA THR A 737 -11.33 7.19 29.50
C THR A 737 -10.22 7.29 30.57
N VAL A 738 -9.48 8.39 30.63
CA VAL A 738 -8.36 8.57 31.56
C VAL A 738 -8.81 8.69 33.01
N ALA A 739 -9.90 9.43 33.28
CA ALA A 739 -10.37 9.64 34.65
C ALA A 739 -10.86 8.35 35.35
N PRO A 740 -11.61 7.45 34.69
CA PRO A 740 -11.91 6.12 35.22
C PRO A 740 -10.66 5.25 35.45
N LEU A 741 -9.68 5.25 34.53
CA LEU A 741 -8.45 4.45 34.67
C LEU A 741 -7.61 4.89 35.87
N LEU A 742 -7.46 6.21 36.09
CA LEU A 742 -6.76 6.73 37.26
C LEU A 742 -7.50 6.44 38.56
N ARG A 743 -8.84 6.44 38.54
CA ARG A 743 -9.66 6.11 39.72
C ARG A 743 -9.54 4.64 40.09
N ASP A 744 -9.68 3.75 39.11
CA ASP A 744 -9.55 2.30 39.29
C ASP A 744 -8.11 1.94 39.69
N GLY A 745 -7.12 2.51 39.00
CA GLY A 745 -5.71 2.25 39.29
C GLY A 745 -5.29 2.67 40.70
N LYS A 746 -5.71 3.86 41.17
CA LYS A 746 -5.40 4.31 42.54
C LYS A 746 -6.06 3.41 43.59
N PHE A 747 -7.29 3.00 43.36
CA PHE A 747 -7.99 2.06 44.24
C PHE A 747 -7.32 0.68 44.26
N TYR A 748 -6.83 0.17 43.13
CA TYR A 748 -6.12 -1.12 43.11
C TYR A 748 -4.73 -1.05 43.74
N ALA A 749 -4.07 0.11 43.71
CA ALA A 749 -2.77 0.32 44.37
C ALA A 749 -2.90 0.47 45.89
N ASP A 750 -3.99 1.08 46.37
CA ASP A 750 -4.29 1.22 47.80
C ASP A 750 -5.80 1.03 48.06
N PRO A 751 -6.27 -0.23 48.22
CA PRO A 751 -7.68 -0.52 48.44
C PRO A 751 -8.24 0.10 49.74
N ALA A 752 -7.38 0.33 50.74
CA ALA A 752 -7.76 0.95 52.01
C ALA A 752 -8.15 2.43 51.86
N SER A 753 -7.84 3.06 50.71
CA SER A 753 -8.28 4.42 50.38
C SER A 753 -9.80 4.55 50.18
N ASP A 754 -10.52 3.45 49.95
CA ASP A 754 -11.98 3.39 49.86
C ASP A 754 -12.53 2.13 50.56
N PRO A 755 -12.70 2.18 51.90
CA PRO A 755 -13.12 1.01 52.70
C PRO A 755 -14.48 0.44 52.31
N ASP A 756 -15.41 1.28 51.84
CA ASP A 756 -16.74 0.85 51.42
C ASP A 756 -16.68 0.06 50.10
N ARG A 757 -15.85 0.51 49.16
CA ARG A 757 -15.61 -0.20 47.89
C ARG A 757 -14.85 -1.51 48.11
N GLU A 758 -13.86 -1.52 49.00
CA GLU A 758 -13.13 -2.74 49.37
C GLU A 758 -14.07 -3.77 50.04
N ALA A 759 -14.89 -3.34 51.01
CA ALA A 759 -15.85 -4.21 51.68
C ALA A 759 -16.87 -4.80 50.71
N LEU A 760 -17.28 -4.04 49.68
CA LEU A 760 -18.20 -4.52 48.65
C LEU A 760 -17.53 -5.52 47.68
N ALA A 761 -16.26 -5.28 47.32
CA ALA A 761 -15.45 -6.20 46.53
C ALA A 761 -15.21 -7.52 47.28
N ARG A 762 -14.96 -7.47 48.59
CA ARG A 762 -14.81 -8.67 49.43
C ARG A 762 -16.10 -9.49 49.52
N LYS A 763 -17.24 -8.85 49.76
CA LYS A 763 -18.56 -9.49 49.74
C LYS A 763 -18.87 -10.13 48.38
N ALA A 764 -18.45 -9.48 47.30
CA ALA A 764 -18.60 -9.99 45.94
C ALA A 764 -17.72 -11.22 45.69
N ALA A 765 -16.48 -11.23 46.17
CA ALA A 765 -15.57 -12.38 46.11
C ALA A 765 -16.13 -13.57 46.91
N ASP A 766 -16.58 -13.35 48.15
CA ASP A 766 -17.18 -14.39 48.99
C ASP A 766 -18.45 -14.97 48.37
N SER A 767 -19.31 -14.11 47.81
CA SER A 767 -20.52 -14.54 47.13
C SER A 767 -20.20 -15.38 45.89
N ARG A 768 -19.16 -15.01 45.14
CA ARG A 768 -18.69 -15.75 43.97
C ARG A 768 -18.11 -17.12 44.37
N LEU A 769 -17.33 -17.20 45.45
CA LEU A 769 -16.82 -18.47 46.01
C LEU A 769 -17.95 -19.41 46.43
N ASN A 770 -19.05 -18.86 46.93
CA ASN A 770 -20.26 -19.59 47.28
C ASN A 770 -21.20 -19.87 46.08
N GLY A 771 -20.73 -19.65 44.84
CA GLY A 771 -21.48 -19.96 43.62
C GLY A 771 -22.60 -18.98 43.26
N VAL A 772 -22.72 -17.85 43.97
CA VAL A 772 -23.73 -16.82 43.74
C VAL A 772 -23.37 -16.03 42.48
N ARG A 773 -24.34 -15.87 41.57
CA ARG A 773 -24.14 -15.12 40.32
C ARG A 773 -24.27 -13.61 40.56
N ARG A 774 -23.62 -12.79 39.73
CA ARG A 774 -23.67 -11.30 39.84
C ARG A 774 -25.09 -10.73 39.91
N ALA A 775 -26.03 -11.33 39.17
CA ALA A 775 -27.43 -10.91 39.15
C ALA A 775 -28.13 -11.16 40.50
N GLU A 776 -27.79 -12.27 41.16
CA GLU A 776 -28.29 -12.63 42.49
C GLU A 776 -27.66 -11.74 43.55
N PHE A 777 -26.34 -11.53 43.51
CA PHE A 777 -25.65 -10.60 44.41
C PHE A 777 -26.20 -9.17 44.34
N ARG A 778 -26.46 -8.68 43.12
CA ARG A 778 -27.10 -7.37 42.91
C ARG A 778 -28.42 -7.28 43.68
N THR A 779 -29.19 -8.36 43.67
CA THR A 779 -30.49 -8.42 44.33
C THR A 779 -30.34 -8.55 45.85
N MET A 780 -29.45 -9.42 46.32
CA MET A 780 -29.15 -9.63 47.75
C MET A 780 -28.68 -8.36 48.45
N HIS A 781 -27.90 -7.53 47.77
CA HIS A 781 -27.33 -6.30 48.34
C HIS A 781 -28.00 -5.02 47.85
N ALA A 782 -29.16 -5.13 47.17
CA ALA A 782 -29.94 -4.01 46.64
C ALA A 782 -29.10 -2.98 45.84
N LEU A 783 -28.19 -3.46 44.98
CA LEU A 783 -27.26 -2.62 44.23
C LEU A 783 -27.82 -2.21 42.86
N SER A 784 -27.32 -1.08 42.36
CA SER A 784 -27.49 -0.72 40.95
C SER A 784 -26.71 -1.69 40.06
N GLY A 785 -27.12 -1.83 38.79
CA GLY A 785 -26.41 -2.70 37.83
C GLY A 785 -24.95 -2.29 37.63
N ALA A 786 -24.67 -0.98 37.71
CA ALA A 786 -23.31 -0.45 37.64
C ALA A 786 -22.48 -0.79 38.88
N LYS A 787 -23.02 -0.62 40.10
CA LYS A 787 -22.32 -0.96 41.35
C LYS A 787 -22.06 -2.46 41.49
N ALA A 788 -23.01 -3.31 41.09
CA ALA A 788 -22.80 -4.75 41.11
C ALA A 788 -21.73 -5.20 40.10
N LEU A 789 -21.62 -4.52 38.95
CA LEU A 789 -20.58 -4.77 37.96
C LEU A 789 -19.20 -4.29 38.44
N GLU A 790 -19.14 -3.13 39.09
CA GLU A 790 -17.94 -2.58 39.71
C GLU A 790 -17.42 -3.50 40.81
N ALA A 791 -18.28 -3.90 41.75
CA ALA A 791 -17.93 -4.85 42.82
C ALA A 791 -17.43 -6.21 42.29
N TRP A 792 -18.04 -6.74 41.22
CA TRP A 792 -17.58 -8.00 40.59
C TRP A 792 -16.21 -7.86 39.94
N LYS A 793 -15.92 -6.70 39.34
CA LYS A 793 -14.62 -6.42 38.72
C LYS A 793 -13.54 -6.23 39.78
N ASP A 794 -13.84 -5.48 40.82
CA ASP A 794 -12.92 -5.22 41.92
C ASP A 794 -12.63 -6.51 42.70
N ALA A 795 -13.65 -7.36 42.91
CA ALA A 795 -13.47 -8.70 43.48
C ALA A 795 -12.53 -9.57 42.64
N ASP A 796 -12.68 -9.53 41.31
CA ASP A 796 -11.84 -10.31 40.42
C ASP A 796 -10.38 -9.82 40.44
N VAL A 797 -10.17 -8.50 40.50
CA VAL A 797 -8.84 -7.88 40.54
C VAL A 797 -8.15 -8.13 41.89
N LEU A 798 -8.84 -7.86 43.00
CA LEU A 798 -8.26 -7.90 44.35
C LEU A 798 -8.22 -9.31 44.96
N PHE A 799 -9.15 -10.20 44.58
CA PHE A 799 -9.35 -11.50 45.26
C PHE A 799 -9.50 -12.71 44.29
N GLY A 800 -9.32 -12.53 42.97
CA GLY A 800 -9.37 -13.63 42.00
C GLY A 800 -8.21 -14.64 42.14
N ALA A 801 -8.25 -15.76 41.40
CA ALA A 801 -7.40 -16.95 41.60
C ALA A 801 -5.85 -16.79 41.66
N ASN A 802 -5.29 -15.62 41.32
CA ASN A 802 -3.86 -15.31 41.52
C ASN A 802 -3.56 -14.42 42.75
N GLY A 803 -4.57 -13.94 43.49
CA GLY A 803 -4.42 -13.11 44.69
C GLY A 803 -4.54 -13.87 46.02
N LEU A 804 -4.79 -15.18 45.97
CA LEU A 804 -4.99 -16.03 47.15
C LEU A 804 -3.75 -16.86 47.56
N LEU A 805 -2.59 -16.62 46.94
CA LEU A 805 -1.33 -17.28 47.32
C LEU A 805 -0.44 -16.50 48.29
N GLU A 806 -0.83 -15.28 48.71
CA GLU A 806 -0.05 -14.50 49.68
C GLU A 806 -0.90 -13.89 50.80
N VAL A 807 -1.82 -14.67 51.40
CA VAL A 807 -2.34 -14.34 52.73
C VAL A 807 -2.55 -15.62 53.53
N HIS A 808 -1.49 -16.38 53.75
CA HIS A 808 -1.38 -17.16 54.97
C HIS A 808 0.07 -17.13 55.46
N ASP A 809 0.18 -16.59 56.67
CA ASP A 809 1.26 -16.76 57.62
C ASP A 809 2.43 -15.76 57.60
N GLN A 810 2.16 -14.52 58.00
CA GLN A 810 3.12 -13.71 58.77
C GLN A 810 2.37 -12.85 59.80
N THR A 811 2.20 -13.36 61.01
CA THR A 811 2.34 -12.60 62.27
C THR A 811 2.25 -13.55 63.46
N THR A 812 3.40 -13.97 64.00
CA THR A 812 3.66 -13.85 65.44
C THR A 812 5.15 -14.01 65.73
N ASN A 813 5.70 -12.91 66.23
CA ASN A 813 7.00 -12.67 66.86
C ASN A 813 7.68 -13.84 67.57
N GLY A 814 8.97 -14.02 67.25
CA GLY A 814 10.07 -13.72 68.19
C GLY A 814 10.36 -14.69 69.33
N ALA A 815 11.42 -15.49 69.20
CA ALA A 815 12.37 -15.79 70.27
C ALA A 815 13.66 -16.41 69.70
N ALA A 816 14.79 -16.12 70.36
CA ALA A 816 16.14 -16.35 69.88
C ALA A 816 16.73 -17.74 70.20
N ARG A 817 17.74 -18.13 69.38
CA ARG A 817 18.88 -19.07 69.61
C ARG A 817 18.61 -20.59 69.66
N PRO A 818 19.64 -21.45 69.45
CA PRO A 818 20.57 -21.54 68.31
C PRO A 818 20.62 -22.98 67.73
N ILE A 819 21.17 -23.15 66.52
CA ILE A 819 21.39 -24.46 65.90
C ILE A 819 22.56 -25.17 66.60
N ALA A 820 22.29 -26.35 67.16
CA ALA A 820 23.30 -27.37 67.45
C ALA A 820 22.97 -28.64 66.64
N THR A 821 23.83 -28.88 65.64
CA THR A 821 24.41 -30.17 65.24
C THR A 821 23.54 -31.42 65.02
N GLN A 822 23.78 -31.97 63.82
CA GLN A 822 23.99 -33.39 63.51
C GLN A 822 22.78 -34.27 63.19
N GLY A 823 22.98 -35.05 62.12
CA GLY A 823 22.52 -36.44 62.09
C GLY A 823 21.62 -36.79 60.92
N LYS A 824 22.24 -37.09 59.76
CA LYS A 824 21.77 -38.16 58.85
C LYS A 824 21.63 -39.49 59.63
N PRO A 825 20.83 -40.48 59.18
CA PRO A 825 20.78 -41.01 57.81
C PRO A 825 19.55 -40.58 56.99
#